data_AF-A0A4V2Y599-F1
#
_entry.id   AF-A0A4V2Y599-F1
#
_cell.length_a   1.000
_cell.length_b   1.000
_cell.length_c   1.000
_cell.angle_alpha   90.00
_cell.angle_beta   90.00
_cell.angle_gamma   90.00
#
_symmetry.space_group_name_H-M   'P 1'
#
loop_
_entity.id
_entity.type
_entity.pdbx_description
1 polymer ?
#
loop_
_entity_poly.entity_id
_entity_poly.type
_entity_poly.pdbx_seq_one_letter_code
_entity_poly.pdbx_strand_id
1 'polypeptide(L)'
;MATSLLHQTLYRWGRTGRFGETAEADLWPVASSLDPSSDGELRRWHDRVKPWLRVGDGGRPESSFFYAAFGDEAVLIRRIQPGAVRSASAHLLFGAAGVLTPRLALELRDWTWAPAELPGRAPMVNPNSLIPHRSSLGARARAEELRLPLATLLSHVLVGPAPIEAPATGDTMALLWAIDDICTVFGSGLKDWPDWTVGFETRAEAVWHSAPPSGLFLRFHRDAVHPAPAPGTRFAALALVRMYLKGGTNALRDLRGTMGLTDLDTVAARVARLIETAGPTVAAAPAGPTAPAAAVDPAAAPARSPGAPSRQRPEPSAKPGASMPAPTPSANAPRSASGTGEQVSCPICLGTLDWGGLPVYAFDQSLGQYVELALPKDANEHQRARIMRTASVRCPNPGETTTAHYLPAGYGQYGSPAVYGFIGGTTSGKTHLAAAMVAAIERGALGAYGMTAQPVDLDRHQGFLRDMVHPLFTDGTWLAPTREGEVAFADAFVVTGGGDTPRAVALFDVAGGELSNVGDAKRFLDIADGLIFVADPKRFGAGSLGDPAFNTVLSLLRSSGRLSKVSAAIVLNKADLFKFDDPVAYWLSRDSAVLDPAEALNESADVFAYLHQRDAEAWTRPYQECERATLHVVSATGTDAVERGVRPLRVLRPLVALMAMTGLLTSAEAQDMGI
;
A
#
# COMPACT_ATOMS: atom_id res chain seq x y z
N MET A 1 -12.08 -10.93 -14.60
CA MET A 1 -13.33 -10.35 -14.02
C MET A 1 -13.52 -8.98 -14.64
N ALA A 2 -14.73 -8.41 -14.68
CA ALA A 2 -14.85 -7.02 -15.14
C ALA A 2 -14.07 -6.11 -14.17
N THR A 3 -13.34 -5.13 -14.69
CA THR A 3 -12.75 -4.07 -13.87
C THR A 3 -13.91 -3.30 -13.22
N SER A 4 -14.11 -3.53 -11.92
CA SER A 4 -15.20 -2.93 -11.14
C SER A 4 -14.93 -1.44 -10.91
N LEU A 5 -15.14 -0.66 -11.96
CA LEU A 5 -15.12 0.80 -11.95
C LEU A 5 -16.16 1.32 -10.96
N LEU A 6 -15.83 2.44 -10.30
CA LEU A 6 -16.77 3.10 -9.40
C LEU A 6 -17.58 4.15 -10.17
N HIS A 7 -18.89 4.13 -9.96
CA HIS A 7 -19.82 5.07 -10.54
C HIS A 7 -19.98 6.30 -9.65
N GLN A 8 -20.03 7.47 -10.27
CA GLN A 8 -20.20 8.74 -9.58
C GLN A 8 -21.55 9.36 -9.95
N THR A 9 -22.27 9.89 -8.96
CA THR A 9 -23.47 10.71 -9.17
C THR A 9 -23.39 11.99 -8.36
N LEU A 10 -23.60 13.13 -9.03
CA LEU A 10 -23.74 14.44 -8.39
C LEU A 10 -25.22 14.71 -8.12
N TYR A 11 -25.52 15.10 -6.88
CA TYR A 11 -26.81 15.58 -6.41
C TYR A 11 -26.75 17.07 -6.12
N ARG A 12 -27.83 17.79 -6.40
CA ARG A 12 -28.02 19.20 -6.02
C ARG A 12 -29.42 19.40 -5.43
N TRP A 13 -29.52 20.36 -4.52
CA TRP A 13 -30.79 20.80 -3.97
C TRP A 13 -31.64 21.53 -5.01
N GLY A 14 -32.89 21.11 -5.19
CA GLY A 14 -33.81 21.77 -6.12
C GLY A 14 -35.11 20.99 -6.31
N ARG A 15 -35.87 21.39 -7.34
CA ARG A 15 -37.08 20.67 -7.82
C ARG A 15 -36.86 19.95 -9.14
N THR A 16 -35.64 19.94 -9.67
CA THR A 16 -35.37 19.45 -11.02
C THR A 16 -34.06 18.67 -11.03
N GLY A 17 -34.06 17.51 -11.67
CA GLY A 17 -32.87 16.68 -11.86
C GLY A 17 -33.04 15.71 -13.02
N ARG A 18 -32.18 14.69 -13.08
CA ARG A 18 -32.22 13.59 -14.05
C ARG A 18 -33.57 12.89 -14.14
N PHE A 19 -34.35 12.87 -13.05
CA PHE A 19 -35.66 12.23 -13.00
C PHE A 19 -36.83 13.12 -13.46
N GLY A 20 -36.57 14.36 -13.88
CA GLY A 20 -37.58 15.35 -14.25
C GLY A 20 -37.79 16.43 -13.17
N GLU A 21 -38.97 17.06 -13.21
CA GLU A 21 -39.41 18.05 -12.21
C GLU A 21 -40.26 17.40 -11.11
N THR A 22 -40.10 17.86 -9.87
CA THR A 22 -40.74 17.33 -8.67
C THR A 22 -41.42 18.43 -7.84
N ALA A 23 -42.52 18.10 -7.15
CA ALA A 23 -43.27 19.07 -6.35
C ALA A 23 -42.46 19.58 -5.13
N GLU A 24 -41.71 18.68 -4.49
CA GLU A 24 -40.90 18.96 -3.30
C GLU A 24 -39.44 19.23 -3.67
N ALA A 25 -38.82 20.16 -2.94
CA ALA A 25 -37.41 20.49 -3.10
C ALA A 25 -36.56 19.58 -2.21
N ASP A 26 -35.62 18.86 -2.81
CA ASP A 26 -34.74 17.88 -2.13
C ASP A 26 -33.41 17.77 -2.91
N LEU A 27 -32.48 16.91 -2.45
CA LEU A 27 -31.30 16.52 -3.22
C LEU A 27 -31.68 15.54 -4.36
N TRP A 28 -31.71 16.06 -5.59
CA TRP A 28 -31.97 15.27 -6.80
C TRP A 28 -30.68 15.05 -7.61
N PRO A 29 -30.51 13.89 -8.28
CA PRO A 29 -29.33 13.64 -9.09
C PRO A 29 -29.36 14.54 -10.33
N VAL A 30 -28.27 15.22 -10.65
CA VAL A 30 -28.16 16.12 -11.82
C VAL A 30 -27.15 15.65 -12.86
N ALA A 31 -26.14 14.88 -12.44
CA ALA A 31 -25.20 14.22 -13.34
C ALA A 31 -24.84 12.83 -12.79
N SER A 32 -24.64 11.84 -13.65
CA SER A 32 -24.19 10.50 -13.27
C SER A 32 -23.26 9.92 -14.31
N SER A 33 -22.37 9.02 -13.91
CA SER A 33 -21.51 8.25 -14.83
C SER A 33 -22.18 6.98 -15.36
N LEU A 34 -23.33 6.60 -14.79
CA LEU A 34 -24.22 5.61 -15.39
C LEU A 34 -24.71 6.09 -16.77
N ASP A 35 -24.94 5.14 -17.66
CA ASP A 35 -25.51 5.43 -18.97
C ASP A 35 -26.93 6.00 -18.82
N PRO A 36 -27.36 6.98 -19.66
CA PRO A 36 -28.74 7.45 -19.65
C PRO A 36 -29.81 6.36 -19.85
N SER A 37 -29.49 5.24 -20.50
CA SER A 37 -30.39 4.09 -20.58
C SER A 37 -30.56 3.33 -19.25
N SER A 38 -29.67 3.54 -18.28
CA SER A 38 -29.65 2.90 -16.96
C SER A 38 -30.36 3.70 -15.86
N ASP A 39 -31.31 4.58 -16.22
CA ASP A 39 -32.08 5.39 -15.26
C ASP A 39 -32.77 4.55 -14.16
N GLY A 40 -33.13 3.30 -14.43
CA GLY A 40 -33.66 2.37 -13.43
C GLY A 40 -32.66 2.01 -12.33
N GLU A 41 -31.37 1.90 -12.66
CA GLU A 41 -30.29 1.70 -11.68
C GLU A 41 -30.00 2.98 -10.90
N LEU A 42 -30.04 4.14 -11.56
CA LEU A 42 -29.90 5.43 -10.87
C LEU A 42 -31.05 5.65 -9.88
N ARG A 43 -32.28 5.24 -10.22
CA ARG A 43 -33.44 5.23 -9.29
C ARG A 43 -33.25 4.23 -8.15
N ARG A 44 -32.85 2.98 -8.43
CA ARG A 44 -32.50 1.96 -7.41
C ARG A 44 -31.56 2.54 -6.36
N TRP A 45 -30.49 3.21 -6.80
CA TRP A 45 -29.53 3.84 -5.91
C TRP A 45 -30.10 5.05 -5.17
N HIS A 46 -30.80 5.96 -5.85
CA HIS A 46 -31.44 7.11 -5.20
C HIS A 46 -32.39 6.68 -4.08
N ASP A 47 -33.33 5.77 -4.37
CA ASP A 47 -34.32 5.31 -3.40
C ASP A 47 -33.66 4.61 -2.21
N ARG A 48 -32.62 3.79 -2.47
CA ARG A 48 -31.80 3.16 -1.42
C ARG A 48 -31.11 4.18 -0.53
N VAL A 49 -30.49 5.23 -1.09
CA VAL A 49 -29.71 6.20 -0.31
C VAL A 49 -30.49 7.42 0.20
N LYS A 50 -31.74 7.60 -0.22
CA LYS A 50 -32.58 8.75 0.12
C LYS A 50 -32.61 9.11 1.62
N PRO A 51 -32.62 8.16 2.59
CA PRO A 51 -32.55 8.49 4.01
C PRO A 51 -31.32 9.31 4.42
N TRP A 52 -30.17 9.12 3.75
CA TRP A 52 -28.90 9.80 4.03
C TRP A 52 -28.59 10.96 3.07
N LEU A 53 -29.40 11.14 2.02
CA LEU A 53 -29.44 12.36 1.21
C LEU A 53 -30.28 13.48 1.85
N ARG A 54 -31.07 13.17 2.88
CA ARG A 54 -31.86 14.18 3.60
C ARG A 54 -30.98 15.31 4.11
N VAL A 55 -31.55 16.51 4.02
CA VAL A 55 -31.01 17.76 4.52
C VAL A 55 -31.96 18.27 5.60
N GLY A 56 -31.42 18.71 6.74
CA GLY A 56 -32.21 19.26 7.83
C GLY A 56 -33.05 20.50 7.45
N ASP A 57 -33.98 20.85 8.34
CA ASP A 57 -34.99 21.88 8.12
C ASP A 57 -34.42 23.18 7.54
N GLY A 58 -34.89 23.53 6.34
CA GLY A 58 -34.46 24.71 5.61
C GLY A 58 -33.32 24.50 4.60
N GLY A 59 -32.82 23.28 4.40
CA GLY A 59 -31.85 23.00 3.33
C GLY A 59 -30.42 23.44 3.67
N ARG A 60 -29.96 23.13 4.89
CA ARG A 60 -28.63 23.48 5.42
C ARG A 60 -27.87 22.25 5.96
N PRO A 61 -27.25 21.42 5.11
CA PRO A 61 -26.56 20.24 5.59
C PRO A 61 -25.20 20.60 6.16
N GLU A 62 -24.84 20.01 7.30
CA GLU A 62 -23.46 20.04 7.76
C GLU A 62 -22.61 19.12 6.86
N SER A 63 -21.41 19.56 6.47
CA SER A 63 -20.52 18.72 5.65
C SER A 63 -20.23 17.40 6.35
N SER A 64 -20.55 16.28 5.68
CA SER A 64 -20.48 14.94 6.27
C SER A 64 -20.07 13.90 5.23
N PHE A 65 -19.64 12.75 5.74
CA PHE A 65 -19.39 11.54 4.97
C PHE A 65 -20.27 10.42 5.52
N PHE A 66 -20.93 9.69 4.64
CA PHE A 66 -21.63 8.45 4.94
C PHE A 66 -21.06 7.32 4.09
N TYR A 67 -20.86 6.15 4.67
CA TYR A 67 -20.45 4.94 3.98
C TYR A 67 -21.27 3.75 4.47
N ALA A 68 -21.73 2.90 3.55
CA ALA A 68 -22.34 1.62 3.89
C ALA A 68 -22.15 0.60 2.76
N ALA A 69 -22.06 -0.68 3.14
CA ALA A 69 -22.21 -1.82 2.26
C ALA A 69 -23.65 -2.37 2.33
N PHE A 70 -24.14 -2.89 1.22
CA PHE A 70 -25.48 -3.44 1.01
C PHE A 70 -25.35 -4.79 0.30
N GLY A 71 -24.76 -5.77 0.99
CA GLY A 71 -24.26 -7.00 0.36
C GLY A 71 -23.01 -6.70 -0.48
N ASP A 72 -23.01 -7.17 -1.73
CA ASP A 72 -21.85 -7.03 -2.64
C ASP A 72 -21.68 -5.61 -3.23
N GLU A 73 -22.62 -4.70 -2.99
CA GLU A 73 -22.57 -3.30 -3.41
C GLU A 73 -22.24 -2.37 -2.22
N ALA A 74 -21.45 -1.31 -2.43
CA ALA A 74 -21.21 -0.27 -1.41
C ALA A 74 -21.36 1.14 -1.99
N VAL A 75 -21.56 2.12 -1.10
CA VAL A 75 -21.68 3.53 -1.43
C VAL A 75 -20.97 4.42 -0.41
N LEU A 76 -20.33 5.47 -0.92
CA LEU A 76 -19.82 6.62 -0.19
C LEU A 76 -20.62 7.86 -0.62
N ILE A 77 -21.13 8.61 0.34
CA ILE A 77 -21.86 9.86 0.15
C ILE A 77 -21.08 10.97 0.84
N ARG A 78 -20.70 12.02 0.11
CA ARG A 78 -20.15 13.25 0.67
C ARG A 78 -21.16 14.38 0.53
N ARG A 79 -21.72 14.86 1.64
CA ARG A 79 -22.58 16.06 1.69
C ARG A 79 -21.71 17.32 1.82
N ILE A 80 -22.07 18.38 1.12
CA ILE A 80 -21.35 19.67 1.11
C ILE A 80 -22.38 20.80 1.05
N GLN A 81 -22.15 21.86 1.84
CA GLN A 81 -22.80 23.15 1.65
C GLN A 81 -21.74 24.22 1.31
N PRO A 82 -21.52 24.53 0.02
CA PRO A 82 -20.48 25.48 -0.41
C PRO A 82 -20.84 26.96 -0.19
N GLY A 83 -22.03 27.29 0.31
CA GLY A 83 -22.44 28.68 0.52
C GLY A 83 -23.82 28.85 1.16
N ALA A 84 -24.66 29.68 0.55
CA ALA A 84 -25.96 30.09 1.10
C ALA A 84 -26.93 28.92 1.37
N VAL A 85 -28.01 29.23 2.11
CA VAL A 85 -29.14 28.32 2.35
C VAL A 85 -29.67 27.80 1.00
N ARG A 86 -29.96 26.50 0.87
CA ARG A 86 -30.39 25.83 -0.38
C ARG A 86 -29.32 25.68 -1.48
N SER A 87 -28.03 25.86 -1.17
CA SER A 87 -26.91 25.53 -2.08
C SER A 87 -26.37 24.10 -1.91
N ALA A 88 -27.08 23.24 -1.19
CA ALA A 88 -26.61 21.91 -0.83
C ALA A 88 -26.33 21.02 -2.05
N SER A 89 -25.23 20.27 -1.97
CA SER A 89 -24.88 19.21 -2.91
C SER A 89 -24.46 17.96 -2.17
N ALA A 90 -24.62 16.81 -2.82
CA ALA A 90 -23.99 15.58 -2.38
C ALA A 90 -23.32 14.88 -3.56
N HIS A 91 -22.19 14.23 -3.31
CA HIS A 91 -21.55 13.37 -4.29
C HIS A 91 -21.67 11.92 -3.80
N LEU A 92 -22.24 11.08 -4.64
CA LEU A 92 -22.22 9.62 -4.50
C LEU A 92 -21.03 9.05 -5.26
N LEU A 93 -20.35 8.10 -4.65
CA LEU A 93 -19.48 7.12 -5.29
C LEU A 93 -20.00 5.73 -4.91
N PHE A 94 -20.27 4.85 -5.86
CA PHE A 94 -20.81 3.50 -5.58
C PHE A 94 -20.27 2.46 -6.56
N GLY A 95 -20.31 1.19 -6.15
CA GLY A 95 -19.82 0.06 -6.93
C GLY A 95 -19.72 -1.19 -6.07
N ALA A 96 -18.85 -2.14 -6.43
CA ALA A 96 -18.64 -3.36 -5.66
C ALA A 96 -18.02 -3.04 -4.27
N ALA A 97 -18.53 -3.66 -3.21
CA ALA A 97 -18.07 -3.50 -1.83
C ALA A 97 -16.62 -3.96 -1.62
N GLY A 98 -16.16 -4.95 -2.39
CA GLY A 98 -14.76 -5.37 -2.42
C GLY A 98 -13.80 -4.34 -3.02
N VAL A 99 -14.30 -3.32 -3.72
CA VAL A 99 -13.52 -2.21 -4.29
C VAL A 99 -13.69 -0.95 -3.46
N LEU A 100 -14.93 -0.52 -3.24
CA LEU A 100 -15.25 0.60 -2.36
C LEU A 100 -15.36 0.11 -0.91
N THR A 101 -14.20 -0.15 -0.31
CA THR A 101 -14.08 -0.61 1.08
C THR A 101 -14.28 0.55 2.09
N PRO A 102 -14.55 0.26 3.38
CA PRO A 102 -14.65 1.31 4.40
C PRO A 102 -13.36 2.13 4.49
N ARG A 103 -12.21 1.44 4.36
CA ARG A 103 -10.89 2.04 4.31
C ARG A 103 -10.74 3.04 3.16
N LEU A 104 -11.05 2.63 1.93
CA LEU A 104 -11.01 3.56 0.80
C LEU A 104 -11.97 4.73 1.02
N ALA A 105 -13.16 4.49 1.58
CA ALA A 105 -14.11 5.55 1.86
C ALA A 105 -13.60 6.60 2.87
N LEU A 106 -12.82 6.19 3.89
CA LEU A 106 -12.15 7.10 4.82
C LEU A 106 -10.98 7.84 4.17
N GLU A 107 -10.22 7.18 3.31
CA GLU A 107 -9.10 7.77 2.56
C GLU A 107 -9.55 8.89 1.62
N LEU A 108 -10.76 8.80 1.05
CA LEU A 108 -11.34 9.76 0.10
C LEU A 108 -11.85 11.08 0.71
N ARG A 109 -11.54 11.35 1.99
CA ARG A 109 -11.97 12.58 2.67
C ARG A 109 -11.54 13.85 1.92
N ASP A 110 -10.29 13.87 1.48
CA ASP A 110 -9.62 15.03 0.87
C ASP A 110 -9.53 14.91 -0.67
N TRP A 111 -10.23 13.93 -1.26
CA TRP A 111 -10.29 13.76 -2.72
C TRP A 111 -11.01 14.93 -3.40
N THR A 112 -10.50 15.35 -4.56
CA THR A 112 -11.16 16.34 -5.41
C THR A 112 -12.30 15.69 -6.19
N TRP A 113 -13.48 15.68 -5.57
CA TRP A 113 -14.72 15.26 -6.21
C TRP A 113 -15.01 16.13 -7.45
N ALA A 114 -15.52 15.49 -8.51
CA ALA A 114 -15.82 16.17 -9.77
C ALA A 114 -16.67 17.45 -9.56
N PRO A 115 -16.38 18.55 -10.28
CA PRO A 115 -16.89 19.88 -9.96
C PRO A 115 -18.41 19.94 -10.04
N ALA A 116 -19.01 20.88 -9.29
CA ALA A 116 -20.45 21.05 -9.26
C ALA A 116 -21.05 21.27 -10.65
N GLU A 117 -20.32 21.90 -11.58
CA GLU A 117 -20.75 22.32 -12.92
C GLU A 117 -20.60 21.26 -14.02
N LEU A 118 -20.54 19.97 -13.67
CA LEU A 118 -20.49 18.89 -14.67
C LEU A 118 -21.64 19.00 -15.70
N PRO A 119 -21.36 18.87 -17.02
CA PRO A 119 -22.41 18.49 -17.97
C PRO A 119 -22.98 17.12 -17.55
N GLY A 120 -24.21 16.79 -17.94
CA GLY A 120 -25.02 15.73 -17.31
C GLY A 120 -24.47 14.29 -17.23
N ARG A 121 -23.25 14.03 -17.73
CA ARG A 121 -22.49 12.79 -17.55
C ARG A 121 -21.28 13.04 -16.63
N ALA A 122 -21.25 12.40 -15.46
CA ALA A 122 -20.09 12.40 -14.58
C ALA A 122 -19.02 11.39 -15.10
N PRO A 123 -17.72 11.58 -14.80
CA PRO A 123 -16.70 10.59 -15.14
C PRO A 123 -16.89 9.29 -14.33
N MET A 124 -16.51 8.16 -14.92
CA MET A 124 -16.29 6.93 -14.14
C MET A 124 -14.97 7.04 -13.39
N VAL A 125 -14.91 6.46 -12.21
CA VAL A 125 -13.78 6.62 -11.29
C VAL A 125 -13.00 5.32 -11.23
N ASN A 126 -11.73 5.38 -11.64
CA ASN A 126 -10.80 4.28 -11.45
C ASN A 126 -10.26 4.32 -10.00
N PRO A 127 -10.40 3.25 -9.20
CA PRO A 127 -9.86 3.21 -7.84
C PRO A 127 -8.37 3.59 -7.72
N ASN A 128 -7.58 3.34 -8.76
CA ASN A 128 -6.15 3.66 -8.77
C ASN A 128 -5.87 5.16 -8.90
N SER A 129 -6.76 5.94 -9.54
CA SER A 129 -6.63 7.41 -9.59
C SER A 129 -6.90 8.08 -8.24
N LEU A 130 -7.31 7.31 -7.23
CA LEU A 130 -7.60 7.79 -5.89
C LEU A 130 -6.37 7.70 -4.96
N ILE A 131 -5.32 6.99 -5.37
CA ILE A 131 -4.09 6.78 -4.59
C ILE A 131 -3.44 8.11 -4.13
N PRO A 132 -3.29 9.16 -4.97
CA PRO A 132 -2.69 10.43 -4.54
C PRO A 132 -3.49 11.20 -3.49
N HIS A 133 -4.76 10.84 -3.30
CA HIS A 133 -5.68 11.53 -2.38
C HIS A 133 -5.84 10.82 -1.03
N ARG A 134 -5.13 9.71 -0.80
CA ARG A 134 -5.24 8.91 0.42
C ARG A 134 -4.66 9.66 1.63
N SER A 135 -5.53 10.00 2.57
CA SER A 135 -5.18 10.75 3.79
C SER A 135 -4.22 10.00 4.74
N SER A 136 -3.39 10.72 5.49
CA SER A 136 -2.45 10.17 6.49
C SER A 136 -3.08 9.83 7.85
N LEU A 137 -4.37 9.48 7.88
CA LEU A 137 -5.14 9.27 9.12
C LEU A 137 -4.55 8.21 10.06
N GLY A 138 -3.84 7.20 9.55
CA GLY A 138 -3.22 6.12 10.36
C GLY A 138 -2.14 6.57 11.36
N ALA A 139 -1.61 7.79 11.23
CA ALA A 139 -0.78 8.40 12.28
C ALA A 139 -1.66 8.96 13.41
N ARG A 140 -2.70 9.74 13.08
CA ARG A 140 -3.63 10.34 14.05
C ARG A 140 -4.47 9.28 14.78
N ALA A 141 -4.89 8.23 14.07
CA ALA A 141 -5.61 7.08 14.61
C ALA A 141 -4.86 6.38 15.76
N ARG A 142 -3.53 6.52 15.81
CA ARG A 142 -2.65 5.96 16.85
C ARG A 142 -2.18 6.97 17.91
N ALA A 143 -2.77 8.16 17.98
CA ALA A 143 -2.48 9.12 19.04
C ALA A 143 -3.03 8.64 20.40
N GLU A 144 -2.23 8.72 21.47
CA GLU A 144 -2.65 8.30 22.83
C GLU A 144 -3.87 9.10 23.34
N GLU A 145 -4.07 10.32 22.83
CA GLU A 145 -5.28 11.15 23.01
C GLU A 145 -6.58 10.37 22.71
N LEU A 146 -6.56 9.53 21.67
CA LEU A 146 -7.74 8.79 21.20
C LEU A 146 -8.01 7.53 22.03
N ARG A 147 -7.09 7.13 22.91
CA ARG A 147 -7.18 5.86 23.66
C ARG A 147 -8.50 5.66 24.38
N LEU A 148 -8.98 6.67 25.11
CA LEU A 148 -10.22 6.54 25.88
C LEU A 148 -11.47 6.60 24.98
N PRO A 149 -11.63 7.56 24.04
CA PRO A 149 -12.73 7.54 23.07
C PRO A 149 -12.78 6.24 22.26
N LEU A 150 -11.64 5.77 21.75
CA LEU A 150 -11.54 4.55 20.94
C LEU A 150 -11.88 3.30 21.76
N ALA A 151 -11.38 3.15 22.99
CA ALA A 151 -11.70 2.00 23.83
C ALA A 151 -13.19 1.99 24.23
N THR A 152 -13.81 3.17 24.41
CA THR A 152 -15.25 3.28 24.64
C THR A 152 -16.05 2.83 23.41
N LEU A 153 -15.76 3.34 22.22
CA LEU A 153 -16.45 2.92 20.99
C LEU A 153 -16.24 1.42 20.70
N LEU A 154 -15.00 0.96 20.77
CA LEU A 154 -14.65 -0.44 20.54
C LEU A 154 -15.33 -1.37 21.55
N SER A 155 -15.58 -0.93 22.80
CA SER A 155 -16.35 -1.75 23.75
C SER A 155 -17.75 -2.05 23.24
N HIS A 156 -18.43 -1.09 22.61
CA HIS A 156 -19.75 -1.33 21.99
C HIS A 156 -19.64 -2.17 20.72
N VAL A 157 -18.63 -1.94 19.87
CA VAL A 157 -18.35 -2.77 18.69
C VAL A 157 -18.23 -4.25 19.09
N LEU A 158 -17.47 -4.57 20.13
CA LEU A 158 -17.27 -5.95 20.59
C LEU A 158 -18.55 -6.60 21.17
N VAL A 159 -19.63 -5.86 21.46
CA VAL A 159 -20.92 -6.47 21.87
C VAL A 159 -21.58 -7.20 20.69
N GLY A 160 -21.38 -6.70 19.46
CA GLY A 160 -21.92 -7.29 18.24
C GLY A 160 -22.13 -6.27 17.13
N PRO A 161 -22.58 -6.72 15.94
CA PRO A 161 -22.91 -5.86 14.80
C PRO A 161 -24.24 -5.12 15.05
N ALA A 162 -24.18 -4.14 15.95
CA ALA A 162 -25.26 -3.21 16.27
C ALA A 162 -24.79 -1.78 15.98
N PRO A 163 -25.69 -0.84 15.65
CA PRO A 163 -25.26 0.53 15.44
C PRO A 163 -24.93 1.27 16.73
N ILE A 164 -23.97 2.18 16.63
CA ILE A 164 -23.34 2.88 17.76
C ILE A 164 -23.42 4.38 17.48
N GLU A 165 -24.06 5.13 18.39
CA GLU A 165 -24.10 6.58 18.34
C GLU A 165 -22.99 7.20 19.21
N ALA A 166 -22.39 8.28 18.71
CA ALA A 166 -21.25 8.95 19.34
C ALA A 166 -21.23 10.46 19.04
N PRO A 167 -20.58 11.29 19.89
CA PRO A 167 -20.44 12.71 19.59
C PRO A 167 -19.45 12.94 18.45
N ALA A 168 -19.84 13.79 17.49
CA ALA A 168 -18.96 14.22 16.41
C ALA A 168 -17.87 15.16 16.96
N THR A 169 -16.60 14.81 16.74
CA THR A 169 -15.43 15.57 17.19
C THR A 169 -14.46 15.83 16.03
N GLY A 170 -13.42 16.64 16.26
CA GLY A 170 -12.33 16.81 15.28
C GLY A 170 -11.61 15.51 14.92
N ASP A 171 -11.68 14.49 15.80
CA ASP A 171 -11.01 13.20 15.65
C ASP A 171 -11.91 12.08 15.11
N THR A 172 -13.19 12.34 14.79
CA THR A 172 -14.14 11.32 14.30
C THR A 172 -13.59 10.46 13.16
N MET A 173 -12.87 11.06 12.19
CA MET A 173 -12.24 10.31 11.09
C MET A 173 -11.12 9.38 11.56
N ALA A 174 -10.33 9.79 12.56
CA ALA A 174 -9.23 9.00 13.10
C ALA A 174 -9.74 7.86 14.01
N LEU A 175 -10.86 8.08 14.71
CA LEU A 175 -11.56 7.04 15.47
C LEU A 175 -12.15 5.98 14.54
N LEU A 176 -12.83 6.40 13.46
CA LEU A 176 -13.34 5.48 12.43
C LEU A 176 -12.22 4.65 11.79
N TRP A 177 -11.10 5.29 11.45
CA TRP A 177 -9.92 4.61 10.90
C TRP A 177 -9.34 3.56 11.85
N ALA A 178 -9.23 3.88 13.15
CA ALA A 178 -8.75 2.93 14.14
C ALA A 178 -9.70 1.74 14.31
N ILE A 179 -11.02 1.97 14.26
CA ILE A 179 -12.03 0.91 14.34
C ILE A 179 -11.98 0.03 13.09
N ASP A 180 -11.89 0.61 11.89
CA ASP A 180 -11.68 -0.10 10.62
C ASP A 180 -10.41 -0.98 10.63
N ASP A 181 -9.26 -0.43 11.05
CA ASP A 181 -8.01 -1.18 11.20
C ASP A 181 -8.18 -2.37 12.18
N ILE A 182 -8.78 -2.13 13.36
CA ILE A 182 -8.97 -3.15 14.41
C ILE A 182 -9.94 -4.24 13.94
N CYS A 183 -11.12 -3.87 13.45
CA CYS A 183 -12.14 -4.78 12.95
C CYS A 183 -11.59 -5.63 11.79
N THR A 184 -10.89 -5.01 10.82
CA THR A 184 -10.33 -5.72 9.67
C THR A 184 -9.32 -6.78 10.08
N VAL A 185 -8.38 -6.47 10.98
CA VAL A 185 -7.41 -7.48 11.46
C VAL A 185 -8.10 -8.57 12.29
N PHE A 186 -9.10 -8.20 13.08
CA PHE A 186 -9.78 -9.08 14.02
C PHE A 186 -10.81 -10.01 13.37
N GLY A 187 -11.50 -9.56 12.31
CA GLY A 187 -12.55 -10.30 11.62
C GLY A 187 -12.16 -10.90 10.26
N SER A 188 -11.03 -10.50 9.67
CA SER A 188 -10.55 -11.08 8.41
C SER A 188 -10.52 -12.63 8.45
N GLY A 189 -11.11 -13.24 7.43
CA GLY A 189 -11.18 -14.69 7.23
C GLY A 189 -12.36 -15.39 7.92
N LEU A 190 -13.23 -14.67 8.62
CA LEU A 190 -14.35 -15.25 9.36
C LEU A 190 -15.66 -15.27 8.57
N LYS A 191 -16.52 -16.25 8.88
CA LYS A 191 -17.79 -16.46 8.17
C LYS A 191 -18.82 -15.36 8.46
N ASP A 192 -18.80 -14.80 9.66
CA ASP A 192 -19.65 -13.69 10.12
C ASP A 192 -19.06 -12.31 9.78
N TRP A 193 -17.88 -12.22 9.16
CA TRP A 193 -17.23 -10.94 8.84
C TRP A 193 -18.08 -9.93 8.05
N PRO A 194 -18.95 -10.32 7.09
CA PRO A 194 -19.80 -9.35 6.38
C PRO A 194 -20.63 -8.47 7.32
N ASP A 195 -21.18 -9.05 8.39
CA ASP A 195 -22.00 -8.31 9.38
C ASP A 195 -21.19 -7.30 10.20
N TRP A 196 -19.87 -7.50 10.29
CA TRP A 196 -18.93 -6.65 11.04
C TRP A 196 -18.19 -5.63 10.17
N THR A 197 -18.51 -5.55 8.88
CA THR A 197 -17.95 -4.54 7.98
C THR A 197 -18.41 -3.15 8.42
N VAL A 198 -17.46 -2.25 8.70
CA VAL A 198 -17.73 -0.94 9.31
C VAL A 198 -18.48 -0.02 8.32
N GLY A 199 -19.78 0.18 8.54
CA GLY A 199 -20.52 1.33 8.01
C GLY A 199 -20.38 2.55 8.92
N PHE A 200 -20.51 3.76 8.38
CA PHE A 200 -20.41 4.99 9.19
C PHE A 200 -21.15 6.21 8.64
N GLU A 201 -21.46 7.16 9.52
CA GLU A 201 -21.86 8.53 9.21
C GLU A 201 -21.10 9.50 10.12
N THR A 202 -20.23 10.34 9.56
CA THR A 202 -19.33 11.22 10.34
C THR A 202 -20.04 12.43 10.95
N ARG A 203 -21.23 12.76 10.45
CA ARG A 203 -22.06 13.86 10.93
C ARG A 203 -23.51 13.69 10.49
N ALA A 204 -24.37 13.31 11.43
CA ALA A 204 -25.81 13.21 11.25
C ALA A 204 -26.51 14.45 11.85
N GLU A 205 -27.57 14.91 11.17
CA GLU A 205 -28.34 16.12 11.54
C GLU A 205 -29.58 15.84 12.40
N ALA A 206 -29.98 14.57 12.53
CA ALA A 206 -31.16 14.16 13.28
C ALA A 206 -30.91 12.85 14.03
N VAL A 207 -31.75 12.57 15.02
CA VAL A 207 -31.92 11.21 15.57
C VAL A 207 -32.48 10.29 14.46
N TRP A 208 -32.30 8.96 14.56
CA TRP A 208 -32.88 8.03 13.58
C TRP A 208 -34.39 8.22 13.40
N HIS A 209 -34.79 8.33 12.13
CA HIS A 209 -36.18 8.21 11.67
C HIS A 209 -36.35 7.07 10.66
N SER A 210 -35.29 6.30 10.42
CA SER A 210 -35.21 5.18 9.48
C SER A 210 -34.41 4.04 10.11
N ALA A 211 -34.66 2.81 9.68
CA ALA A 211 -33.81 1.69 10.06
C ALA A 211 -32.35 1.93 9.62
N PRO A 212 -31.36 1.48 10.41
CA PRO A 212 -29.95 1.51 10.02
C PRO A 212 -29.68 0.62 8.79
N PRO A 213 -28.53 0.80 8.11
CA PRO A 213 -27.96 -0.28 7.30
C PRO A 213 -27.75 -1.53 8.17
N SER A 214 -27.82 -2.71 7.57
CA SER A 214 -27.50 -3.96 8.23
C SER A 214 -26.03 -4.01 8.67
N GLY A 215 -25.76 -4.61 9.82
CA GLY A 215 -24.40 -4.82 10.34
C GLY A 215 -23.91 -3.71 11.27
N LEU A 216 -22.60 -3.66 11.46
CA LEU A 216 -21.92 -2.66 12.30
C LEU A 216 -21.96 -1.27 11.67
N PHE A 217 -22.61 -0.30 12.33
CA PHE A 217 -22.76 1.06 11.82
C PHE A 217 -22.47 2.15 12.87
N LEU A 218 -21.45 3.00 12.64
CA LEU A 218 -21.07 4.07 13.56
C LEU A 218 -21.58 5.44 13.12
N ARG A 219 -22.49 6.03 13.90
CA ARG A 219 -23.12 7.32 13.62
C ARG A 219 -22.62 8.39 14.58
N PHE A 220 -22.11 9.48 14.03
CA PHE A 220 -21.62 10.61 14.81
C PHE A 220 -22.56 11.81 14.63
N HIS A 221 -22.98 12.46 15.73
CA HIS A 221 -23.73 13.72 15.66
C HIS A 221 -23.31 14.69 16.76
N ARG A 222 -23.62 15.98 16.57
CA ARG A 222 -23.13 17.05 17.45
C ARG A 222 -23.65 16.95 18.89
N ASP A 223 -24.94 16.59 19.03
CA ASP A 223 -25.65 16.60 20.30
C ASP A 223 -25.68 15.22 20.98
N ALA A 224 -24.86 14.28 20.52
CA ALA A 224 -24.79 12.94 21.12
C ALA A 224 -24.13 13.00 22.51
N VAL A 225 -24.66 12.25 23.45
CA VAL A 225 -23.98 12.02 24.73
C VAL A 225 -22.86 11.00 24.51
N HIS A 226 -21.69 11.21 25.11
CA HIS A 226 -20.65 10.19 25.12
C HIS A 226 -21.19 8.89 25.75
N PRO A 227 -21.24 7.76 25.02
CA PRO A 227 -21.72 6.52 25.59
C PRO A 227 -20.78 6.04 26.70
N ALA A 228 -21.34 5.53 27.80
CA ALA A 228 -20.53 4.80 28.79
C ALA A 228 -19.98 3.52 28.14
N PRO A 229 -18.75 3.08 28.43
CA PRO A 229 -18.20 1.85 27.85
C PRO A 229 -19.01 0.62 28.26
N ALA A 230 -19.27 -0.28 27.31
CA ALA A 230 -20.03 -1.50 27.53
C ALA A 230 -19.35 -2.40 28.59
N PRO A 231 -20.02 -2.73 29.73
CA PRO A 231 -19.33 -3.32 30.88
C PRO A 231 -18.64 -4.66 30.60
N GLY A 232 -19.26 -5.56 29.83
CA GLY A 232 -18.73 -6.91 29.56
C GLY A 232 -17.51 -6.95 28.64
N THR A 233 -17.31 -5.92 27.81
CA THR A 233 -16.28 -5.86 26.75
C THR A 233 -15.22 -4.79 27.01
N ARG A 234 -15.44 -3.89 27.98
CA ARG A 234 -14.56 -2.74 28.30
C ARG A 234 -13.07 -3.10 28.43
N PHE A 235 -12.75 -4.19 29.14
CA PHE A 235 -11.35 -4.57 29.36
C PHE A 235 -10.70 -5.15 28.09
N ALA A 236 -11.42 -5.98 27.33
CA ALA A 236 -11.00 -6.47 26.03
C ALA A 236 -10.76 -5.32 25.04
N ALA A 237 -11.67 -4.36 24.97
CA ALA A 237 -11.51 -3.15 24.16
C ALA A 237 -10.28 -2.33 24.55
N LEU A 238 -10.06 -2.10 25.85
CA LEU A 238 -8.89 -1.37 26.34
C LEU A 238 -7.57 -2.12 26.05
N ALA A 239 -7.57 -3.45 26.10
CA ALA A 239 -6.42 -4.27 25.73
C ALA A 239 -6.10 -4.17 24.22
N LEU A 240 -7.10 -4.36 23.36
CA LEU A 240 -6.96 -4.19 21.91
C LEU A 240 -6.45 -2.80 21.54
N VAL A 241 -7.01 -1.74 22.13
CA VAL A 241 -6.57 -0.36 21.87
C VAL A 241 -5.12 -0.16 22.29
N ARG A 242 -4.69 -0.64 23.47
CA ARG A 242 -3.28 -0.54 23.88
C ARG A 242 -2.33 -1.21 22.89
N MET A 243 -2.70 -2.38 22.35
CA MET A 243 -1.91 -3.08 21.33
C MET A 243 -1.87 -2.29 20.02
N TYR A 244 -3.02 -1.79 19.55
CA TYR A 244 -3.12 -0.98 18.33
C TYR A 244 -2.33 0.35 18.41
N LEU A 245 -2.41 1.07 19.54
CA LEU A 245 -1.64 2.30 19.73
C LEU A 245 -0.13 2.02 19.76
N LYS A 246 0.30 0.92 20.39
CA LYS A 246 1.71 0.53 20.52
C LYS A 246 2.35 0.07 19.19
N GLY A 247 1.64 -0.74 18.39
CA GLY A 247 2.22 -1.41 17.21
C GLY A 247 1.32 -1.51 15.99
N GLY A 248 0.22 -0.74 15.95
CA GLY A 248 -0.72 -0.70 14.83
C GLY A 248 -1.35 -2.07 14.55
N THR A 249 -1.58 -2.34 13.26
CA THR A 249 -2.16 -3.62 12.81
C THR A 249 -1.23 -4.82 13.03
N ASN A 250 0.09 -4.62 13.15
CA ASN A 250 1.05 -5.71 13.38
C ASN A 250 0.85 -6.29 14.79
N ALA A 251 0.88 -5.45 15.82
CA ALA A 251 0.62 -5.89 17.20
C ALA A 251 -0.75 -6.57 17.40
N LEU A 252 -1.75 -6.26 16.55
CA LEU A 252 -3.03 -6.97 16.55
C LEU A 252 -2.97 -8.34 15.86
N ARG A 253 -2.15 -8.51 14.81
CA ARG A 253 -1.89 -9.83 14.20
C ARG A 253 -1.10 -10.72 15.17
N ASP A 254 -0.11 -10.17 15.84
CA ASP A 254 0.69 -10.87 16.87
C ASP A 254 -0.21 -11.33 18.03
N LEU A 255 -1.11 -10.46 18.50
CA LEU A 255 -2.14 -10.81 19.48
C LEU A 255 -3.05 -11.95 18.99
N ARG A 256 -3.45 -11.92 17.71
CA ARG A 256 -4.32 -12.94 17.11
C ARG A 256 -3.66 -14.33 17.09
N GLY A 257 -2.36 -14.39 16.79
CA GLY A 257 -1.57 -15.62 16.87
C GLY A 257 -1.36 -16.07 18.32
N THR A 258 -0.79 -15.21 19.16
CA THR A 258 -0.41 -15.56 20.56
C THR A 258 -1.58 -15.95 21.46
N MET A 259 -2.79 -15.45 21.20
CA MET A 259 -3.99 -15.80 21.97
C MET A 259 -4.82 -16.98 21.40
N GLY A 260 -4.34 -17.61 20.31
CA GLY A 260 -5.10 -18.68 19.63
C GLY A 260 -6.43 -18.19 19.04
N LEU A 261 -6.50 -16.93 18.62
CA LEU A 261 -7.71 -16.35 18.01
C LEU A 261 -7.84 -16.78 16.54
N THR A 262 -6.74 -17.13 15.88
CA THR A 262 -6.73 -17.64 14.50
C THR A 262 -7.58 -18.89 14.35
N ASP A 263 -7.59 -19.78 15.36
CA ASP A 263 -8.29 -21.08 15.37
C ASP A 263 -9.81 -20.97 15.62
N LEU A 264 -10.35 -19.75 15.69
CA LEU A 264 -11.75 -19.46 15.99
C LEU A 264 -12.49 -18.96 14.74
N ASP A 265 -13.59 -19.63 14.40
CA ASP A 265 -14.37 -19.49 13.17
C ASP A 265 -15.31 -18.26 13.10
N THR A 266 -15.50 -17.55 14.21
CA THR A 266 -16.42 -16.39 14.30
C THR A 266 -15.84 -15.23 15.11
N VAL A 267 -16.28 -14.00 14.82
CA VAL A 267 -15.88 -12.81 15.58
C VAL A 267 -16.34 -12.96 17.03
N ALA A 268 -17.57 -13.45 17.26
CA ALA A 268 -18.11 -13.68 18.59
C ALA A 268 -17.24 -14.62 19.45
N ALA A 269 -16.70 -15.71 18.87
CA ALA A 269 -15.78 -16.59 19.57
C ALA A 269 -14.44 -15.89 19.92
N ARG A 270 -13.91 -15.09 18.99
CA ARG A 270 -12.70 -14.28 19.24
C ARG A 270 -12.94 -13.25 20.37
N VAL A 271 -14.11 -12.60 20.40
CA VAL A 271 -14.50 -11.69 21.49
C VAL A 271 -14.55 -12.42 22.83
N ALA A 272 -15.17 -13.60 22.89
CA ALA A 272 -15.27 -14.39 24.12
C ALA A 272 -13.89 -14.72 24.71
N ARG A 273 -12.94 -15.18 23.87
CA ARG A 273 -11.55 -15.44 24.28
C ARG A 273 -10.80 -14.17 24.70
N LEU A 274 -11.05 -13.02 24.06
CA LEU A 274 -10.52 -11.74 24.53
C LEU A 274 -11.07 -11.36 25.91
N ILE A 275 -12.37 -11.53 26.17
CA ILE A 275 -12.98 -11.21 27.47
C ILE A 275 -12.42 -12.12 28.56
N GLU A 276 -12.28 -13.41 28.29
CA GLU A 276 -11.67 -14.40 29.18
C GLU A 276 -10.25 -14.00 29.59
N THR A 277 -9.42 -13.60 28.61
CA THR A 277 -7.99 -13.31 28.85
C THR A 277 -7.75 -11.89 29.38
N ALA A 278 -8.54 -10.91 28.92
CA ALA A 278 -8.49 -9.53 29.39
C ALA A 278 -9.34 -9.30 30.65
N GLY A 279 -9.86 -10.36 31.26
CA GLY A 279 -10.71 -10.31 32.43
C GLY A 279 -10.09 -9.47 33.55
N PRO A 280 -10.92 -8.83 34.41
CA PRO A 280 -10.40 -8.00 35.49
C PRO A 280 -9.53 -8.87 36.38
N THR A 281 -8.21 -8.65 36.34
CA THR A 281 -7.30 -9.14 37.36
C THR A 281 -7.74 -8.47 38.65
N VAL A 282 -8.60 -9.17 39.41
CA VAL A 282 -8.95 -8.76 40.76
C VAL A 282 -7.63 -8.74 41.51
N ALA A 283 -7.13 -7.54 41.75
CA ALA A 283 -5.87 -7.34 42.43
C ALA A 283 -6.04 -7.80 43.87
N ALA A 284 -5.77 -9.08 44.10
CA ALA A 284 -5.51 -9.64 45.41
C ALA A 284 -4.22 -8.97 45.92
N ALA A 285 -4.37 -7.78 46.48
CA ALA A 285 -3.28 -7.06 47.10
C ALA A 285 -2.69 -7.96 48.21
N PRO A 286 -1.37 -8.16 48.26
CA PRO A 286 -0.77 -8.87 49.39
C PRO A 286 -1.06 -8.07 50.66
N ALA A 287 -1.58 -8.77 51.69
CA ALA A 287 -1.95 -8.15 52.94
C ALA A 287 -0.70 -7.60 53.67
N GLY A 288 -0.46 -6.30 53.53
CA GLY A 288 0.48 -5.54 54.35
C GLY A 288 -0.17 -5.09 55.66
N PRO A 289 0.57 -5.04 56.79
CA PRO A 289 -0.03 -4.92 58.12
C PRO A 289 -0.54 -3.51 58.44
N THR A 290 -1.63 -3.48 59.21
CA THR A 290 -2.30 -2.31 59.77
C THR A 290 -1.43 -1.48 60.72
N ALA A 291 -1.46 -0.16 60.56
CA ALA A 291 -1.23 0.83 61.63
C ALA A 291 -2.22 2.02 61.44
N PRO A 292 -2.63 2.72 62.51
CA PRO A 292 -4.02 3.23 62.58
C PRO A 292 -4.22 4.71 62.26
N ALA A 293 -5.51 5.08 62.19
CA ALA A 293 -6.04 6.34 61.70
C ALA A 293 -5.84 7.57 62.62
N ALA A 294 -5.91 8.75 61.99
CA ALA A 294 -6.37 10.00 62.60
C ALA A 294 -7.22 10.77 61.58
N ALA A 295 -8.40 11.24 61.99
CA ALA A 295 -9.36 12.01 61.18
C ALA A 295 -9.95 13.17 62.01
N VAL A 296 -10.81 14.02 61.38
CA VAL A 296 -11.61 15.15 61.95
C VAL A 296 -10.79 16.45 62.18
N ASP A 297 -11.15 17.67 61.76
CA ASP A 297 -12.32 18.19 61.00
C ASP A 297 -11.97 19.46 60.13
N PRO A 298 -12.87 19.98 59.25
CA PRO A 298 -12.60 21.13 58.36
C PRO A 298 -13.16 22.48 58.86
N ALA A 299 -12.52 23.61 58.50
CA ALA A 299 -13.15 24.95 58.58
C ALA A 299 -12.43 26.07 57.78
N ALA A 300 -13.21 27.10 57.42
CA ALA A 300 -12.84 28.51 57.20
C ALA A 300 -12.11 28.98 55.91
N ALA A 301 -12.88 29.62 55.03
CA ALA A 301 -12.52 30.91 54.39
C ALA A 301 -12.76 32.07 55.40
N PRO A 302 -12.40 33.37 55.20
CA PRO A 302 -12.13 34.07 53.91
C PRO A 302 -11.04 35.19 53.91
N ALA A 303 -10.80 35.82 52.74
CA ALA A 303 -10.35 37.22 52.44
C ALA A 303 -9.51 37.22 51.14
N ARG A 304 -9.87 37.88 50.02
CA ARG A 304 -10.05 39.31 49.66
C ARG A 304 -8.75 40.12 49.40
N SER A 305 -8.60 40.50 48.11
CA SER A 305 -7.91 41.70 47.56
C SER A 305 -6.36 41.70 47.44
N PRO A 306 -5.75 42.56 46.57
CA PRO A 306 -6.25 43.16 45.32
C PRO A 306 -5.24 43.26 44.13
N GLY A 307 -5.76 43.46 42.90
CA GLY A 307 -5.35 44.60 42.07
C GLY A 307 -4.25 44.49 40.97
N ALA A 308 -4.67 44.81 39.74
CA ALA A 308 -3.91 45.50 38.65
C ALA A 308 -2.85 44.71 37.82
N PRO A 309 -2.49 45.20 36.61
CA PRO A 309 -3.40 45.63 35.54
C PRO A 309 -3.03 45.05 34.14
N SER A 310 -3.98 45.10 33.21
CA SER A 310 -3.75 44.70 31.80
C SER A 310 -2.91 45.73 31.04
N ARG A 311 -2.00 45.26 30.17
CA ARG A 311 -1.36 46.07 29.13
C ARG A 311 -1.88 45.71 27.75
N GLN A 312 -2.69 46.60 27.19
CA GLN A 312 -2.96 46.63 25.75
C GLN A 312 -1.66 46.95 24.98
N ARG A 313 -1.50 46.43 23.77
CA ARG A 313 -0.50 46.88 22.81
C ARG A 313 -1.21 47.15 21.46
N PRO A 314 -1.00 48.31 20.82
CA PRO A 314 -1.86 48.77 19.74
C PRO A 314 -1.45 48.25 18.36
N GLU A 315 -2.43 48.21 17.45
CA GLU A 315 -2.23 48.20 16.00
C GLU A 315 -1.67 49.54 15.51
N PRO A 316 -1.06 49.56 14.32
CA PRO A 316 -1.27 50.67 13.40
C PRO A 316 -1.61 50.20 11.98
N SER A 317 -2.45 50.98 11.28
CA SER A 317 -2.95 50.65 9.94
C SER A 317 -2.52 51.68 8.88
N ALA A 318 -2.23 51.16 7.69
CA ALA A 318 -2.43 51.76 6.35
C ALA A 318 -1.44 52.79 5.73
N LYS A 319 -0.77 52.31 4.65
CA LYS A 319 -0.68 52.89 3.27
C LYS A 319 0.26 54.10 3.00
N PRO A 320 0.57 54.43 1.71
CA PRO A 320 0.97 53.54 0.60
C PRO A 320 2.13 54.11 -0.28
N GLY A 321 2.76 53.30 -1.15
CA GLY A 321 3.40 53.83 -2.37
C GLY A 321 4.61 53.09 -2.97
N ALA A 322 4.76 53.27 -4.29
CA ALA A 322 5.95 53.10 -5.14
C ALA A 322 6.47 51.67 -5.52
N SER A 323 6.11 51.29 -6.75
CA SER A 323 6.96 50.74 -7.84
C SER A 323 7.76 49.43 -7.70
N MET A 324 7.50 48.53 -8.65
CA MET A 324 8.40 47.45 -9.09
C MET A 324 9.74 47.97 -9.63
N PRO A 325 10.74 47.07 -9.72
CA PRO A 325 11.14 46.61 -11.05
C PRO A 325 11.16 45.07 -11.19
N ALA A 326 11.09 44.58 -12.43
CA ALA A 326 11.19 43.16 -12.78
C ALA A 326 12.66 42.70 -12.92
N PRO A 327 12.98 41.43 -12.66
CA PRO A 327 14.28 40.85 -13.00
C PRO A 327 14.31 40.38 -14.47
N THR A 328 15.14 41.02 -15.28
CA THR A 328 15.55 40.53 -16.61
C THR A 328 16.49 39.32 -16.50
N PRO A 329 16.59 38.46 -17.54
CA PRO A 329 17.36 37.22 -17.46
C PRO A 329 18.88 37.51 -17.54
N SER A 330 19.63 36.99 -16.56
CA SER A 330 21.10 37.10 -16.56
C SER A 330 21.73 35.98 -17.36
N ALA A 331 22.25 36.32 -18.54
CA ALA A 331 23.12 35.45 -19.32
C ALA A 331 24.60 35.62 -18.89
N ASN A 332 25.39 34.57 -19.08
CA ASN A 332 26.86 34.52 -18.99
C ASN A 332 27.51 34.59 -17.58
N ALA A 333 27.67 33.42 -16.97
CA ALA A 333 28.83 33.04 -16.15
C ALA A 333 29.26 31.62 -16.58
N PRO A 334 30.52 31.18 -16.35
CA PRO A 334 31.24 30.37 -17.34
C PRO A 334 30.80 28.90 -17.42
N ARG A 335 30.85 28.37 -18.64
CA ARG A 335 30.81 26.92 -18.92
C ARG A 335 32.06 26.25 -18.33
N SER A 336 31.91 25.67 -17.13
CA SER A 336 32.85 24.66 -16.64
C SER A 336 32.79 23.42 -17.53
N ALA A 337 33.92 22.72 -17.64
CA ALA A 337 34.18 21.69 -18.64
C ALA A 337 33.08 20.62 -18.76
N SER A 338 32.76 20.27 -20.01
CA SER A 338 31.95 19.12 -20.37
C SER A 338 32.65 17.82 -19.97
N GLY A 339 32.29 17.28 -18.81
CA GLY A 339 32.33 15.83 -18.60
C GLY A 339 31.16 15.21 -19.38
N THR A 340 31.39 14.08 -20.06
CA THR A 340 30.30 13.27 -20.61
C THR A 340 29.55 12.62 -19.46
N GLY A 341 28.50 13.31 -18.99
CA GLY A 341 27.66 12.89 -17.88
C GLY A 341 27.07 11.51 -18.10
N GLU A 342 27.43 10.55 -17.25
CA GLU A 342 26.95 9.18 -17.31
C GLU A 342 25.43 9.16 -17.10
N GLN A 343 24.72 8.69 -18.12
CA GLN A 343 23.25 8.72 -18.18
C GLN A 343 22.67 7.55 -17.40
N VAL A 344 22.05 7.83 -16.25
CA VAL A 344 21.54 6.82 -15.33
C VAL A 344 20.02 6.96 -15.20
N SER A 345 19.27 5.87 -15.36
CA SER A 345 17.81 5.90 -15.21
C SER A 345 17.39 5.99 -13.75
N CYS A 346 16.46 6.89 -13.40
CA CYS A 346 15.89 6.93 -12.06
C CYS A 346 14.88 5.79 -11.86
N PRO A 347 15.05 4.85 -10.91
CA PRO A 347 14.11 3.74 -10.70
C PRO A 347 12.73 4.15 -10.17
N ILE A 348 12.50 5.45 -9.91
CA ILE A 348 11.26 5.97 -9.29
C ILE A 348 10.46 6.84 -10.29
N CYS A 349 11.08 7.85 -10.93
CA CYS A 349 10.40 8.62 -12.00
C CYS A 349 10.65 8.10 -13.41
N LEU A 350 11.64 7.20 -13.58
CA LEU A 350 12.01 6.59 -14.86
C LEU A 350 12.58 7.60 -15.89
N GLY A 351 12.92 8.80 -15.42
CA GLY A 351 13.66 9.81 -16.16
C GLY A 351 15.18 9.58 -16.09
N THR A 352 15.86 9.82 -17.21
CA THR A 352 17.33 9.75 -17.33
C THR A 352 18.01 10.91 -16.62
N LEU A 353 19.11 10.64 -15.94
CA LEU A 353 19.87 11.54 -15.10
C LEU A 353 21.30 11.68 -15.60
N ASP A 354 21.81 12.91 -15.72
CA ASP A 354 23.25 13.17 -15.77
C ASP A 354 23.81 12.98 -14.35
N TRP A 355 24.29 11.78 -14.03
CA TRP A 355 24.62 11.42 -12.64
C TRP A 355 25.81 12.21 -12.09
N GLY A 356 26.83 12.46 -12.93
CA GLY A 356 28.07 13.12 -12.52
C GLY A 356 27.91 14.61 -12.19
N GLY A 357 26.83 15.25 -12.64
CA GLY A 357 26.55 16.65 -12.38
C GLY A 357 25.64 16.94 -11.18
N LEU A 358 25.05 15.93 -10.53
CA LEU A 358 24.01 16.14 -9.53
C LEU A 358 24.55 16.37 -8.10
N PRO A 359 23.94 17.29 -7.32
CA PRO A 359 24.31 17.50 -5.92
C PRO A 359 23.96 16.29 -5.05
N VAL A 360 24.82 16.03 -4.07
CA VAL A 360 24.65 15.01 -3.04
C VAL A 360 24.00 15.59 -1.78
N TYR A 361 23.20 14.76 -1.12
CA TYR A 361 22.42 15.05 0.07
C TYR A 361 22.71 14.01 1.15
N ALA A 362 22.43 14.33 2.41
CA ALA A 362 22.32 13.38 3.49
C ALA A 362 20.99 13.58 4.22
N PHE A 363 20.44 12.51 4.81
CA PHE A 363 19.23 12.62 5.62
C PHE A 363 19.57 13.16 7.02
N ASP A 364 19.05 14.33 7.37
CA ASP A 364 19.16 14.88 8.72
C ASP A 364 18.00 14.34 9.58
N GLN A 365 18.33 13.42 10.50
CA GLN A 365 17.34 12.81 11.40
C GLN A 365 16.70 13.82 12.36
N SER A 366 17.36 14.93 12.69
CA SER A 366 16.82 15.95 13.60
C SER A 366 15.81 16.87 12.92
N LEU A 367 16.00 17.11 11.62
CA LEU A 367 15.11 17.92 10.79
C LEU A 367 14.08 17.08 10.01
N GLY A 368 14.25 15.76 9.96
CA GLY A 368 13.37 14.84 9.23
C GLY A 368 13.41 15.02 7.70
N GLN A 369 14.49 15.58 7.15
CA GLN A 369 14.59 15.96 5.75
C GLN A 369 16.01 15.73 5.19
N TYR A 370 16.11 15.62 3.87
CA TYR A 370 17.39 15.61 3.18
C TYR A 370 17.97 17.02 3.09
N VAL A 371 19.22 17.17 3.52
CA VAL A 371 20.01 18.41 3.45
C VAL A 371 21.16 18.22 2.46
N GLU A 372 21.49 19.26 1.69
CA GLU A 372 22.57 19.19 0.71
C GLU A 372 23.92 19.06 1.41
N LEU A 373 24.72 18.08 1.02
CA LEU A 373 25.97 17.74 1.68
C LEU A 373 27.16 18.38 0.95
N ALA A 374 27.75 19.39 1.56
CA ALA A 374 29.02 19.94 1.11
C ALA A 374 30.16 18.96 1.42
N LEU A 375 30.70 18.29 0.39
CA LEU A 375 31.89 17.46 0.51
C LEU A 375 33.09 18.31 0.94
N PRO A 376 33.78 18.01 2.07
CA PRO A 376 34.94 18.78 2.50
C PRO A 376 36.05 18.73 1.44
N LYS A 377 36.63 19.88 1.10
CA LYS A 377 37.62 19.99 0.02
C LYS A 377 38.89 19.20 0.32
N ASP A 378 39.23 19.13 1.60
CA ASP A 378 40.34 18.43 2.25
C ASP A 378 40.04 16.98 2.63
N ALA A 379 38.81 16.47 2.40
CA ALA A 379 38.48 15.07 2.68
C ALA A 379 39.33 14.13 1.82
N ASN A 380 40.06 13.22 2.48
CA ASN A 380 40.83 12.16 1.83
C ASN A 380 39.92 11.10 1.20
N GLU A 381 40.49 10.21 0.39
CA GLU A 381 39.75 9.19 -0.36
C GLU A 381 38.87 8.30 0.54
N HIS A 382 39.40 7.81 1.67
CA HIS A 382 38.64 7.00 2.62
C HIS A 382 37.49 7.78 3.29
N GLN A 383 37.69 9.07 3.59
CA GLN A 383 36.64 9.95 4.13
C GLN A 383 35.55 10.20 3.08
N ARG A 384 35.93 10.48 1.82
CA ARG A 384 34.98 10.64 0.70
C ARG A 384 34.18 9.36 0.48
N ALA A 385 34.84 8.21 0.37
CA ALA A 385 34.18 6.91 0.23
C ALA A 385 33.23 6.61 1.40
N ARG A 386 33.61 6.96 2.64
CA ARG A 386 32.74 6.83 3.81
C ARG A 386 31.49 7.71 3.73
N ILE A 387 31.62 8.95 3.29
CA ILE A 387 30.48 9.88 3.14
C ILE A 387 29.56 9.40 2.01
N MET A 388 30.11 9.00 0.88
CA MET A 388 29.33 8.59 -0.30
C MET A 388 28.50 7.33 -0.06
N ARG A 389 28.88 6.45 0.87
CA ARG A 389 28.09 5.27 1.27
C ARG A 389 26.73 5.58 1.92
N THR A 390 26.56 6.77 2.49
CA THR A 390 25.31 7.21 3.13
C THR A 390 24.75 8.49 2.50
N ALA A 391 25.32 8.92 1.37
CA ALA A 391 24.84 10.07 0.63
C ALA A 391 23.75 9.64 -0.36
N SER A 392 22.89 10.58 -0.74
CA SER A 392 21.86 10.40 -1.75
C SER A 392 21.94 11.49 -2.81
N VAL A 393 21.68 11.15 -4.07
CA VAL A 393 21.49 12.09 -5.16
C VAL A 393 19.99 12.38 -5.30
N ARG A 394 19.63 13.66 -5.38
CA ARG A 394 18.24 14.06 -5.62
C ARG A 394 17.95 14.02 -7.12
N CYS A 395 16.86 13.36 -7.50
CA CYS A 395 16.35 13.43 -8.86
C CYS A 395 15.83 14.84 -9.18
N PRO A 396 16.27 15.49 -10.28
CA PRO A 396 15.77 16.79 -10.72
C PRO A 396 14.37 16.69 -11.34
N ASN A 397 13.97 15.50 -11.81
CA ASN A 397 12.65 15.25 -12.39
C ASN A 397 11.67 14.80 -11.28
N PRO A 398 10.65 15.61 -10.92
CA PRO A 398 9.63 15.17 -9.97
C PRO A 398 8.72 14.08 -10.55
N GLY A 399 8.64 13.95 -11.89
CA GLY A 399 7.65 13.08 -12.54
C GLY A 399 6.22 13.56 -12.29
N GLU A 400 5.26 12.63 -12.29
CA GLU A 400 3.89 12.87 -11.84
C GLU A 400 3.72 12.74 -10.31
N THR A 401 4.77 12.27 -9.62
CA THR A 401 4.85 12.10 -8.18
C THR A 401 5.14 13.44 -7.48
N THR A 402 4.36 13.76 -6.45
CA THR A 402 4.49 15.04 -5.71
C THR A 402 5.66 15.07 -4.72
N THR A 403 6.37 13.96 -4.55
CA THR A 403 7.50 13.80 -3.62
C THR A 403 8.84 13.80 -4.35
N ALA A 404 9.85 14.46 -3.77
CA ALA A 404 11.20 14.46 -4.33
C ALA A 404 11.87 13.10 -4.17
N HIS A 405 12.45 12.58 -5.25
CA HIS A 405 13.15 11.29 -5.23
C HIS A 405 14.60 11.45 -4.80
N TYR A 406 15.02 10.63 -3.84
CA TYR A 406 16.41 10.49 -3.42
C TYR A 406 16.87 9.07 -3.71
N LEU A 407 17.94 8.95 -4.49
CA LEU A 407 18.60 7.71 -4.86
C LEU A 407 19.94 7.63 -4.15
N PRO A 408 20.46 6.45 -3.77
CA PRO A 408 21.77 6.36 -3.13
C PRO A 408 22.85 6.88 -4.06
N ALA A 409 23.84 7.59 -3.53
CA ALA A 409 24.88 8.20 -4.36
C ALA A 409 25.75 7.16 -5.10
N GLY A 410 25.79 5.91 -4.62
CA GLY A 410 26.40 4.76 -5.28
C GLY A 410 25.64 4.22 -6.51
N TYR A 411 24.35 4.52 -6.65
CA TYR A 411 23.48 3.88 -7.65
C TYR A 411 23.94 4.10 -9.10
N GLY A 412 24.33 5.33 -9.45
CA GLY A 412 24.88 5.67 -10.76
C GLY A 412 26.40 5.75 -10.83
N GLN A 413 27.15 5.28 -9.81
CA GLN A 413 28.62 5.18 -9.88
C GLN A 413 29.11 3.98 -10.72
N TYR A 414 28.17 3.13 -11.13
CA TYR A 414 28.40 1.85 -11.80
C TYR A 414 27.66 1.79 -13.15
N GLY A 415 27.53 2.96 -13.80
CA GLY A 415 26.81 3.14 -15.06
C GLY A 415 25.33 2.79 -15.02
N SER A 416 24.80 2.39 -16.17
CA SER A 416 23.39 2.03 -16.33
C SER A 416 23.07 0.73 -15.56
N PRO A 417 22.23 0.80 -14.52
CA PRO A 417 21.85 -0.37 -13.73
C PRO A 417 21.08 -1.38 -14.58
N ALA A 418 21.29 -2.67 -14.34
CA ALA A 418 20.46 -3.72 -14.90
C ALA A 418 19.12 -3.79 -14.12
N VAL A 419 18.00 -3.69 -14.82
CA VAL A 419 16.66 -3.59 -14.20
C VAL A 419 15.84 -4.85 -14.46
N TYR A 420 15.51 -5.57 -13.39
CA TYR A 420 14.76 -6.83 -13.45
C TYR A 420 13.40 -6.75 -12.73
N GLY A 421 12.35 -7.28 -13.35
CA GLY A 421 10.99 -7.28 -12.81
C GLY A 421 10.39 -8.68 -12.64
N PHE A 422 9.73 -8.94 -11.51
CA PHE A 422 8.91 -10.15 -11.31
C PHE A 422 7.51 -9.94 -11.87
N ILE A 423 7.08 -10.82 -12.79
CA ILE A 423 5.77 -10.77 -13.47
C ILE A 423 4.96 -12.03 -13.16
N GLY A 424 3.65 -11.90 -12.93
CA GLY A 424 2.73 -13.03 -12.71
C GLY A 424 1.63 -12.70 -11.70
N GLY A 425 0.54 -13.47 -11.69
CA GLY A 425 -0.67 -13.17 -10.91
C GLY A 425 -0.44 -13.01 -9.40
N THR A 426 -1.39 -12.40 -8.69
CA THR A 426 -1.26 -11.97 -7.29
C THR A 426 -0.78 -13.09 -6.35
N THR A 427 -1.24 -14.33 -6.54
CA THR A 427 -0.89 -15.50 -5.72
C THR A 427 0.34 -16.30 -6.20
N SER A 428 0.99 -15.90 -7.30
CA SER A 428 2.10 -16.68 -7.91
C SER A 428 3.35 -16.79 -7.04
N GLY A 429 3.50 -15.93 -6.03
CA GLY A 429 4.61 -15.97 -5.08
C GLY A 429 5.82 -15.11 -5.46
N LYS A 430 5.71 -14.17 -6.41
CA LYS A 430 6.75 -13.18 -6.75
C LYS A 430 7.44 -12.57 -5.53
N THR A 431 6.66 -12.02 -4.60
CA THR A 431 7.12 -11.37 -3.37
C THR A 431 7.94 -12.31 -2.48
N HIS A 432 7.53 -13.58 -2.41
CA HIS A 432 8.27 -14.62 -1.67
C HIS A 432 9.55 -15.03 -2.40
N LEU A 433 9.52 -15.11 -3.74
CA LEU A 433 10.70 -15.40 -4.55
C LEU A 433 11.74 -14.28 -4.45
N ALA A 434 11.32 -13.01 -4.52
CA ALA A 434 12.17 -11.84 -4.32
C ALA A 434 12.81 -11.84 -2.93
N ALA A 435 12.01 -12.03 -1.86
CA ALA A 435 12.53 -12.15 -0.50
C ALA A 435 13.51 -13.33 -0.34
N ALA A 436 13.23 -14.47 -0.96
CA ALA A 436 14.10 -15.64 -0.91
C ALA A 436 15.41 -15.46 -1.70
N MET A 437 15.38 -14.76 -2.84
CA MET A 437 16.57 -14.35 -3.60
C MET A 437 17.46 -13.42 -2.78
N VAL A 438 16.90 -12.33 -2.24
CA VAL A 438 17.65 -11.38 -1.39
C VAL A 438 18.25 -12.09 -0.17
N ALA A 439 17.48 -12.95 0.49
CA ALA A 439 17.99 -13.75 1.61
C ALA A 439 19.13 -14.71 1.22
N ALA A 440 19.14 -15.23 -0.02
CA ALA A 440 20.24 -16.05 -0.52
C ALA A 440 21.48 -15.20 -0.90
N ILE A 441 21.27 -13.99 -1.43
CA ILE A 441 22.33 -13.00 -1.69
C ILE A 441 23.03 -12.62 -0.39
N GLU A 442 22.28 -12.27 0.67
CA GLU A 442 22.83 -11.91 1.99
C GLU A 442 23.60 -13.05 2.66
N ARG A 443 23.24 -14.31 2.38
CA ARG A 443 24.01 -15.49 2.82
C ARG A 443 25.27 -15.74 1.98
N GLY A 444 25.61 -14.86 1.03
CA GLY A 444 26.77 -14.96 0.17
C GLY A 444 26.68 -16.05 -0.91
N ALA A 445 25.48 -16.57 -1.22
CA ALA A 445 25.33 -17.70 -2.14
C ALA A 445 25.74 -17.39 -3.60
N LEU A 446 25.81 -16.10 -3.98
CA LEU A 446 26.42 -15.67 -5.25
C LEU A 446 27.94 -15.98 -5.32
N GLY A 447 28.62 -16.12 -4.17
CA GLY A 447 30.05 -16.46 -4.10
C GLY A 447 30.39 -17.79 -4.75
N ALA A 448 29.44 -18.73 -4.77
CA ALA A 448 29.61 -20.02 -5.42
C ALA A 448 29.63 -19.91 -6.96
N TYR A 449 29.06 -18.84 -7.53
CA TYR A 449 29.14 -18.46 -8.94
C TYR A 449 30.30 -17.49 -9.24
N GLY A 450 31.24 -17.29 -8.30
CA GLY A 450 32.34 -16.34 -8.46
C GLY A 450 31.93 -14.86 -8.37
N MET A 451 30.76 -14.56 -7.78
CA MET A 451 30.22 -13.21 -7.63
C MET A 451 30.12 -12.78 -6.17
N THR A 452 30.21 -11.47 -5.92
CA THR A 452 29.78 -10.85 -4.67
C THR A 452 28.78 -9.75 -4.94
N ALA A 453 27.90 -9.49 -3.98
CA ALA A 453 26.92 -8.41 -4.04
C ALA A 453 27.01 -7.55 -2.78
N GLN A 454 26.76 -6.25 -2.93
CA GLN A 454 26.65 -5.30 -1.81
C GLN A 454 25.42 -4.42 -2.02
N PRO A 455 24.62 -4.11 -0.99
CA PRO A 455 23.45 -3.26 -1.14
C PRO A 455 23.84 -1.85 -1.59
N VAL A 456 23.09 -1.30 -2.56
CA VAL A 456 23.31 0.07 -3.06
C VAL A 456 22.81 1.11 -2.05
N ASP A 457 21.79 0.76 -1.28
CA ASP A 457 21.19 1.55 -0.21
C ASP A 457 21.13 0.70 1.07
N LEU A 458 21.97 1.00 2.08
CA LEU A 458 21.96 0.21 3.30
C LEU A 458 20.65 0.34 4.09
N ASP A 459 20.03 1.53 4.10
CA ASP A 459 18.83 1.79 4.91
C ASP A 459 17.59 1.15 4.26
N ARG A 460 17.42 1.24 2.94
CA ARG A 460 16.36 0.52 2.23
C ARG A 460 16.55 -0.98 2.30
N HIS A 461 17.77 -1.47 2.11
CA HIS A 461 18.06 -2.90 2.19
C HIS A 461 17.73 -3.46 3.58
N GLN A 462 18.18 -2.80 4.66
CA GLN A 462 17.80 -3.18 6.03
C GLN A 462 16.28 -3.06 6.26
N GLY A 463 15.61 -2.11 5.60
CA GLY A 463 14.16 -2.04 5.53
C GLY A 463 13.52 -3.29 4.90
N PHE A 464 13.98 -3.69 3.72
CA PHE A 464 13.52 -4.90 3.02
C PHE A 464 13.82 -6.16 3.83
N LEU A 465 14.98 -6.25 4.48
CA LEU A 465 15.29 -7.36 5.38
C LEU A 465 14.29 -7.44 6.53
N ARG A 466 14.04 -6.33 7.24
CA ARG A 466 13.08 -6.25 8.35
C ARG A 466 11.64 -6.54 7.92
N ASP A 467 11.20 -6.02 6.78
CA ASP A 467 9.78 -6.03 6.40
C ASP A 467 9.40 -7.25 5.54
N MET A 468 10.36 -7.90 4.87
CA MET A 468 10.12 -8.99 3.91
C MET A 468 10.93 -10.27 4.19
N VAL A 469 12.21 -10.16 4.58
CA VAL A 469 13.06 -11.35 4.80
C VAL A 469 12.86 -11.96 6.18
N HIS A 470 12.98 -11.17 7.25
CA HIS A 470 12.79 -11.66 8.63
C HIS A 470 11.39 -12.25 8.85
N PRO A 471 10.28 -11.66 8.38
CA PRO A 471 8.96 -12.26 8.55
C PRO A 471 8.84 -13.64 7.88
N LEU A 472 9.46 -13.83 6.71
CA LEU A 472 9.42 -15.09 5.99
C LEU A 472 10.34 -16.17 6.60
N PHE A 473 11.57 -15.81 6.97
CA PHE A 473 12.61 -16.76 7.38
C PHE A 473 12.76 -16.94 8.90
N THR A 474 12.46 -15.90 9.68
CA THR A 474 12.60 -15.88 11.14
C THR A 474 11.25 -16.08 11.82
N ASP A 475 10.22 -15.37 11.38
CA ASP A 475 8.89 -15.40 12.01
C ASP A 475 7.95 -16.45 11.39
N GLY A 476 8.41 -17.17 10.35
CA GLY A 476 7.64 -18.22 9.68
C GLY A 476 6.29 -17.75 9.14
N THR A 477 6.21 -16.50 8.68
CA THR A 477 4.97 -15.81 8.32
C THR A 477 4.84 -15.60 6.81
N TRP A 478 3.65 -15.87 6.26
CA TRP A 478 3.32 -15.58 4.87
C TRP A 478 3.37 -14.07 4.58
N LEU A 479 4.12 -13.67 3.55
CA LEU A 479 4.20 -12.28 3.13
C LEU A 479 2.90 -11.84 2.44
N ALA A 480 2.47 -10.60 2.72
CA ALA A 480 1.35 -9.99 2.02
C ALA A 480 1.69 -9.82 0.52
N PRO A 481 0.73 -10.04 -0.40
CA PRO A 481 0.95 -9.79 -1.81
C PRO A 481 1.12 -8.29 -2.08
N THR A 482 2.01 -7.96 -3.03
CA THR A 482 2.17 -6.61 -3.55
C THR A 482 0.85 -6.03 -4.06
N ARG A 483 0.56 -4.79 -3.67
CA ARG A 483 -0.73 -4.12 -3.90
C ARG A 483 -1.03 -3.98 -5.38
N GLU A 484 -2.27 -4.19 -5.78
CA GLU A 484 -2.68 -4.13 -7.19
C GLU A 484 -2.41 -2.74 -7.80
N GLY A 485 -1.94 -2.74 -9.05
CA GLY A 485 -1.53 -1.53 -9.76
C GLY A 485 -0.17 -0.92 -9.36
N GLU A 486 0.56 -1.50 -8.40
CA GLU A 486 1.86 -1.01 -7.94
C GLU A 486 3.05 -1.74 -8.60
N VAL A 487 4.05 -0.99 -9.05
CA VAL A 487 5.40 -1.52 -9.35
C VAL A 487 6.27 -1.21 -8.14
N ALA A 488 6.45 -2.19 -7.26
CA ALA A 488 7.20 -2.02 -6.03
C ALA A 488 8.70 -2.23 -6.28
N PHE A 489 9.52 -1.22 -5.97
CA PHE A 489 10.96 -1.41 -5.87
C PHE A 489 11.24 -2.35 -4.69
N ALA A 490 11.87 -3.50 -4.96
CA ALA A 490 12.18 -4.50 -3.95
C ALA A 490 13.54 -4.17 -3.29
N ASP A 491 14.63 -4.25 -4.06
CA ASP A 491 15.98 -4.01 -3.56
C ASP A 491 16.96 -3.69 -4.71
N ALA A 492 18.17 -3.22 -4.40
CA ALA A 492 19.24 -3.06 -5.38
C ALA A 492 20.64 -3.35 -4.83
N PHE A 493 21.46 -4.02 -5.65
CA PHE A 493 22.80 -4.49 -5.31
C PHE A 493 23.83 -4.05 -6.35
N VAL A 494 25.03 -3.68 -5.91
CA VAL A 494 26.22 -3.66 -6.76
C VAL A 494 26.73 -5.10 -6.84
N VAL A 495 26.74 -5.68 -8.04
CA VAL A 495 27.28 -7.02 -8.29
C VAL A 495 28.68 -6.90 -8.87
N THR A 496 29.59 -7.75 -8.40
CA THR A 496 30.99 -7.84 -8.86
C THR A 496 31.38 -9.29 -9.05
N GLY A 497 32.07 -9.63 -10.14
CA GLY A 497 32.45 -11.01 -10.47
C GLY A 497 32.59 -11.22 -11.97
N GLY A 498 33.11 -12.37 -12.40
CA GLY A 498 33.17 -12.76 -13.82
C GLY A 498 34.22 -12.08 -14.71
N GLY A 499 34.93 -11.06 -14.22
CA GLY A 499 36.04 -10.39 -14.92
C GLY A 499 35.84 -8.90 -15.19
N ASP A 500 34.64 -8.37 -14.97
CA ASP A 500 34.23 -7.02 -15.38
C ASP A 500 34.15 -5.97 -14.26
N THR A 501 33.96 -4.72 -14.70
CA THR A 501 33.57 -3.59 -13.86
C THR A 501 32.30 -3.85 -13.05
N PRO A 502 32.26 -3.50 -11.76
CA PRO A 502 31.05 -3.57 -10.94
C PRO A 502 29.84 -2.91 -11.60
N ARG A 503 28.66 -3.55 -11.53
CA ARG A 503 27.41 -3.03 -12.10
C ARG A 503 26.27 -3.11 -11.10
N ALA A 504 25.43 -2.08 -11.05
CA ALA A 504 24.23 -2.07 -10.21
C ALA A 504 23.11 -2.93 -10.83
N VAL A 505 22.36 -3.64 -9.98
CA VAL A 505 21.21 -4.47 -10.33
C VAL A 505 20.04 -4.05 -9.45
N ALA A 506 18.89 -3.72 -10.05
CA ALA A 506 17.68 -3.33 -9.35
C ALA A 506 16.55 -4.33 -9.58
N LEU A 507 15.90 -4.77 -8.50
CA LEU A 507 14.81 -5.74 -8.49
C LEU A 507 13.48 -5.05 -8.20
N PHE A 508 12.44 -5.39 -8.97
CA PHE A 508 11.08 -4.83 -8.84
C PHE A 508 10.03 -5.94 -8.79
N ASP A 509 9.13 -5.91 -7.81
CA ASP A 509 7.95 -6.77 -7.78
C ASP A 509 6.76 -6.05 -8.42
N VAL A 510 6.28 -6.55 -9.55
CA VAL A 510 5.19 -5.93 -10.32
C VAL A 510 3.88 -6.62 -9.97
N ALA A 511 2.91 -5.88 -9.45
CA ALA A 511 1.65 -6.44 -8.99
C ALA A 511 0.93 -7.29 -10.05
N GLY A 512 0.40 -8.44 -9.61
CA GLY A 512 -0.18 -9.46 -10.50
C GLY A 512 -1.64 -9.23 -10.90
N GLY A 513 -2.34 -8.35 -10.19
CA GLY A 513 -3.67 -7.88 -10.55
C GLY A 513 -3.54 -6.80 -11.62
N GLU A 514 -3.86 -7.17 -12.86
CA GLU A 514 -3.97 -6.37 -14.09
C GLU A 514 -3.23 -5.00 -14.12
N LEU A 515 -2.26 -4.88 -15.04
CA LEU A 515 -1.50 -3.68 -15.43
C LEU A 515 -2.37 -2.58 -16.11
N SER A 516 -3.60 -2.44 -15.62
CA SER A 516 -4.64 -1.49 -15.98
C SER A 516 -4.24 -0.04 -15.72
N ASN A 517 -3.31 0.21 -14.79
CA ASN A 517 -2.61 1.49 -14.69
C ASN A 517 -1.48 1.53 -15.75
N VAL A 518 -1.89 1.67 -17.01
CA VAL A 518 -1.05 1.52 -18.21
C VAL A 518 0.19 2.44 -18.23
N GLY A 519 0.20 3.53 -17.46
CA GLY A 519 1.33 4.45 -17.34
C GLY A 519 2.57 3.81 -16.73
N ASP A 520 2.53 3.49 -15.43
CA ASP A 520 3.71 3.03 -14.68
C ASP A 520 4.22 1.67 -15.19
N ALA A 521 3.30 0.78 -15.57
CA ALA A 521 3.62 -0.48 -16.21
C ALA A 521 4.41 -0.29 -17.52
N LYS A 522 4.00 0.64 -18.40
CA LYS A 522 4.74 0.93 -19.63
C LYS A 522 6.11 1.52 -19.34
N ARG A 523 6.19 2.55 -18.49
CA ARG A 523 7.47 3.20 -18.15
C ARG A 523 8.47 2.20 -17.58
N PHE A 524 8.03 1.27 -16.72
CA PHE A 524 8.88 0.19 -16.22
C PHE A 524 9.36 -0.72 -17.36
N LEU A 525 8.44 -1.16 -18.23
CA LEU A 525 8.76 -1.98 -19.41
C LEU A 525 9.55 -1.23 -20.49
N ASP A 526 9.69 0.10 -20.41
CA ASP A 526 10.57 0.89 -21.26
C ASP A 526 12.04 0.89 -20.79
N ILE A 527 12.28 0.59 -19.49
CA ILE A 527 13.64 0.53 -18.91
C ILE A 527 14.10 -0.88 -18.51
N ALA A 528 13.20 -1.86 -18.37
CA ALA A 528 13.57 -3.21 -17.95
C ALA A 528 14.53 -3.88 -18.94
N ASP A 529 15.55 -4.58 -18.44
CA ASP A 529 16.49 -5.40 -19.24
C ASP A 529 16.12 -6.89 -19.19
N GLY A 530 15.50 -7.31 -18.09
CA GLY A 530 15.12 -8.70 -17.86
C GLY A 530 13.84 -8.86 -17.06
N LEU A 531 13.12 -9.96 -17.25
CA LEU A 531 11.86 -10.25 -16.55
C LEU A 531 11.83 -11.69 -16.03
N ILE A 532 11.37 -11.85 -14.79
CA ILE A 532 11.17 -13.13 -14.12
C ILE A 532 9.68 -13.46 -14.12
N PHE A 533 9.27 -14.35 -15.02
CA PHE A 533 7.87 -14.75 -15.23
C PHE A 533 7.52 -15.90 -14.27
N VAL A 534 6.84 -15.59 -13.17
CA VAL A 534 6.55 -16.52 -12.07
C VAL A 534 5.24 -17.29 -12.34
N ALA A 535 5.37 -18.55 -12.76
CA ALA A 535 4.25 -19.44 -13.01
C ALA A 535 3.72 -20.06 -11.69
N ASP A 536 2.40 -20.11 -11.55
CA ASP A 536 1.72 -20.72 -10.39
C ASP A 536 1.10 -22.06 -10.79
N PRO A 537 1.68 -23.21 -10.42
CA PRO A 537 1.18 -24.51 -10.88
C PRO A 537 -0.21 -24.85 -10.33
N LYS A 538 -0.68 -24.18 -9.27
CA LYS A 538 -2.07 -24.29 -8.81
C LYS A 538 -3.10 -23.69 -9.78
N ARG A 539 -2.65 -23.03 -10.86
CA ARG A 539 -3.47 -22.41 -11.91
C ARG A 539 -3.34 -23.08 -13.27
N PHE A 540 -2.68 -24.24 -13.34
CA PHE A 540 -2.68 -25.09 -14.53
C PHE A 540 -4.02 -25.82 -14.66
N GLY A 541 -4.43 -26.09 -15.90
CA GLY A 541 -5.70 -26.74 -16.20
C GLY A 541 -6.12 -26.55 -17.65
N ALA A 542 -6.84 -27.54 -18.19
CA ALA A 542 -7.27 -27.55 -19.59
C ALA A 542 -8.03 -26.27 -19.98
N GLY A 543 -7.59 -25.61 -21.06
CA GLY A 543 -8.16 -24.36 -21.56
C GLY A 543 -7.71 -23.09 -20.81
N SER A 544 -6.73 -23.17 -19.90
CA SER A 544 -6.15 -22.00 -19.24
C SER A 544 -5.34 -21.15 -20.24
N LEU A 545 -5.76 -19.90 -20.46
CA LEU A 545 -5.10 -18.93 -21.37
C LEU A 545 -3.77 -18.35 -20.83
N GLY A 546 -3.13 -19.05 -19.89
CA GLY A 546 -1.93 -18.60 -19.18
C GLY A 546 -2.23 -17.53 -18.13
N ASP A 547 -1.20 -16.83 -17.67
CA ASP A 547 -1.39 -15.68 -16.79
C ASP A 547 -1.81 -14.42 -17.58
N PRO A 548 -2.91 -13.73 -17.22
CA PRO A 548 -3.24 -12.43 -17.79
C PRO A 548 -2.07 -11.43 -17.71
N ALA A 549 -1.29 -11.43 -16.62
CA ALA A 549 -0.13 -10.55 -16.47
C ALA A 549 0.96 -10.82 -17.53
N PHE A 550 1.23 -12.10 -17.86
CA PHE A 550 2.19 -12.46 -18.90
C PHE A 550 1.72 -11.92 -20.25
N ASN A 551 0.46 -12.20 -20.61
CA ASN A 551 -0.15 -11.76 -21.86
C ASN A 551 -0.14 -10.22 -22.00
N THR A 552 -0.43 -9.48 -20.92
CA THR A 552 -0.38 -8.01 -20.92
C THR A 552 1.05 -7.49 -21.10
N VAL A 553 2.03 -7.99 -20.35
CA VAL A 553 3.43 -7.56 -20.47
C VAL A 553 3.99 -7.81 -21.88
N LEU A 554 3.81 -9.02 -22.42
CA LEU A 554 4.27 -9.36 -23.76
C LEU A 554 3.60 -8.50 -24.84
N SER A 555 2.32 -8.16 -24.66
CA SER A 555 1.60 -7.25 -25.57
C SER A 555 2.14 -5.82 -25.49
N LEU A 556 2.47 -5.33 -24.28
CA LEU A 556 3.09 -4.02 -24.08
C LEU A 556 4.49 -3.95 -24.69
N LEU A 557 5.36 -4.93 -24.42
CA LEU A 557 6.71 -5.04 -25.00
C LEU A 557 6.70 -5.15 -26.53
N ARG A 558 5.72 -5.88 -27.09
CA ARG A 558 5.49 -5.92 -28.54
C ARG A 558 5.09 -4.54 -29.07
N SER A 559 4.19 -3.83 -28.37
CA SER A 559 3.73 -2.50 -28.78
C SER A 559 4.80 -1.40 -28.71
N SER A 560 5.78 -1.52 -27.80
CA SER A 560 6.93 -0.61 -27.71
C SER A 560 8.14 -1.04 -28.55
N GLY A 561 8.10 -2.21 -29.21
CA GLY A 561 9.23 -2.75 -29.94
C GLY A 561 10.42 -3.13 -29.06
N ARG A 562 10.22 -3.36 -27.75
CA ARG A 562 11.24 -3.80 -26.80
C ARG A 562 11.26 -5.32 -26.55
N LEU A 563 10.33 -6.08 -27.12
CA LEU A 563 10.22 -7.53 -26.90
C LEU A 563 11.52 -8.31 -27.16
N SER A 564 12.30 -7.94 -28.18
CA SER A 564 13.60 -8.55 -28.47
C SER A 564 14.75 -8.04 -27.59
N LYS A 565 14.54 -6.91 -26.89
CA LYS A 565 15.55 -6.24 -26.04
C LYS A 565 15.47 -6.65 -24.57
N VAL A 566 14.58 -7.59 -24.22
CA VAL A 566 14.31 -8.00 -22.84
C VAL A 566 14.51 -9.50 -22.72
N SER A 567 15.41 -9.91 -21.83
CA SER A 567 15.62 -11.34 -21.51
C SER A 567 14.54 -11.87 -20.57
N ALA A 568 14.19 -13.16 -20.67
CA ALA A 568 13.12 -13.74 -19.86
C ALA A 568 13.56 -15.01 -19.10
N ALA A 569 13.37 -15.04 -17.78
CA ALA A 569 13.47 -16.27 -16.99
C ALA A 569 12.07 -16.69 -16.53
N ILE A 570 11.56 -17.81 -17.06
CA ILE A 570 10.27 -18.38 -16.65
C ILE A 570 10.53 -19.29 -15.46
N VAL A 571 9.78 -19.11 -14.38
CA VAL A 571 9.99 -19.84 -13.13
C VAL A 571 8.75 -20.66 -12.80
N LEU A 572 8.88 -21.98 -12.85
CA LEU A 572 7.92 -22.90 -12.25
C LEU A 572 8.09 -22.84 -10.73
N ASN A 573 7.37 -21.90 -10.09
CA ASN A 573 7.44 -21.67 -8.66
C ASN A 573 6.58 -22.69 -7.90
N LYS A 574 6.78 -22.79 -6.58
CA LYS A 574 6.10 -23.78 -5.71
C LYS A 574 6.35 -25.23 -6.16
N ALA A 575 7.51 -25.48 -6.77
CA ALA A 575 7.90 -26.79 -7.28
C ALA A 575 7.97 -27.87 -6.18
N ASP A 576 8.10 -27.48 -4.92
CA ASP A 576 8.03 -28.35 -3.74
C ASP A 576 6.69 -29.11 -3.60
N LEU A 577 5.61 -28.57 -4.19
CA LEU A 577 4.31 -29.25 -4.29
C LEU A 577 4.36 -30.47 -5.24
N PHE A 578 5.32 -30.49 -6.16
CA PHE A 578 5.51 -31.50 -7.21
C PHE A 578 6.88 -32.19 -7.10
N LYS A 579 7.52 -32.16 -5.91
CA LYS A 579 8.84 -32.73 -5.64
C LYS A 579 8.98 -34.25 -5.82
N PHE A 580 7.90 -34.93 -6.22
CA PHE A 580 7.85 -36.35 -6.55
C PHE A 580 7.51 -36.61 -8.02
N ASP A 581 7.23 -35.56 -8.80
CA ASP A 581 7.01 -35.66 -10.25
C ASP A 581 8.37 -35.49 -10.96
N ASP A 582 8.67 -36.35 -11.94
CA ASP A 582 9.73 -36.04 -12.90
C ASP A 582 9.24 -35.04 -13.97
N PRO A 583 10.09 -34.10 -14.43
CA PRO A 583 11.49 -33.89 -14.06
C PRO A 583 11.70 -32.93 -12.87
N VAL A 584 10.63 -32.49 -12.19
CA VAL A 584 10.70 -31.53 -11.07
C VAL A 584 11.54 -32.07 -9.91
N ALA A 585 11.36 -33.34 -9.55
CA ALA A 585 12.14 -34.03 -8.53
C ALA A 585 13.64 -34.08 -8.88
N TYR A 586 13.98 -34.42 -10.12
CA TYR A 586 15.34 -34.40 -10.65
C TYR A 586 15.98 -33.02 -10.48
N TRP A 587 15.33 -31.96 -10.97
CA TRP A 587 15.88 -30.61 -10.91
C TRP A 587 15.98 -30.06 -9.49
N LEU A 588 14.99 -30.27 -8.62
CA LEU A 588 15.07 -29.87 -7.21
C LEU A 588 16.18 -30.61 -6.42
N SER A 589 16.55 -31.83 -6.82
CA SER A 589 17.61 -32.60 -6.16
C SER A 589 19.03 -32.12 -6.51
N ARG A 590 19.18 -31.34 -7.58
CA ARG A 590 20.45 -30.81 -8.07
C ARG A 590 20.49 -29.31 -7.84
N ASP A 591 21.51 -28.79 -7.17
CA ASP A 591 21.79 -27.35 -7.18
C ASP A 591 23.29 -27.12 -7.38
N SER A 592 23.71 -27.20 -8.65
CA SER A 592 25.06 -26.87 -9.09
C SER A 592 25.22 -25.35 -9.11
N ALA A 593 26.20 -24.81 -8.39
CA ALA A 593 26.54 -23.38 -8.47
C ALA A 593 27.44 -23.04 -9.67
N VAL A 594 27.34 -23.82 -10.75
CA VAL A 594 28.09 -23.62 -12.00
C VAL A 594 27.17 -22.99 -13.04
N LEU A 595 27.70 -22.02 -13.78
CA LEU A 595 27.04 -21.46 -14.95
C LEU A 595 27.29 -22.39 -16.15
N ASP A 596 26.33 -23.27 -16.43
CA ASP A 596 26.38 -24.24 -17.52
C ASP A 596 25.18 -24.03 -18.47
N PRO A 597 25.39 -23.51 -19.69
CA PRO A 597 24.33 -23.32 -20.69
C PRO A 597 23.65 -24.61 -21.12
N ALA A 598 24.38 -25.74 -21.13
CA ALA A 598 23.80 -27.03 -21.45
C ALA A 598 22.90 -27.53 -20.30
N GLU A 599 23.28 -27.31 -19.04
CA GLU A 599 22.38 -27.58 -17.90
C GLU A 599 21.10 -26.73 -17.98
N ALA A 600 21.24 -25.43 -18.27
CA ALA A 600 20.10 -24.50 -18.39
C ALA A 600 19.17 -24.82 -19.59
N LEU A 601 19.74 -25.25 -20.72
CA LEU A 601 19.00 -25.73 -21.89
C LEU A 601 18.22 -27.02 -21.59
N ASN A 602 18.87 -27.97 -20.90
CA ASN A 602 18.22 -29.22 -20.49
C ASN A 602 17.08 -28.96 -19.49
N GLU A 603 17.28 -28.10 -18.48
CA GLU A 603 16.21 -27.68 -17.57
C GLU A 603 15.06 -27.00 -18.33
N SER A 604 15.39 -26.15 -19.29
CA SER A 604 14.39 -25.45 -20.11
C SER A 604 13.55 -26.43 -20.94
N ALA A 605 14.19 -27.41 -21.61
CA ALA A 605 13.50 -28.44 -22.38
C ALA A 605 12.59 -29.31 -21.49
N ASP A 606 13.08 -29.72 -20.33
CA ASP A 606 12.35 -30.53 -19.34
C ASP A 606 11.12 -29.79 -18.77
N VAL A 607 11.28 -28.52 -18.36
CA VAL A 607 10.17 -27.71 -17.84
C VAL A 607 9.16 -27.39 -18.94
N PHE A 608 9.62 -27.11 -20.17
CA PHE A 608 8.73 -26.91 -21.31
C PHE A 608 7.89 -28.16 -21.58
N ALA A 609 8.51 -29.35 -21.61
CA ALA A 609 7.81 -30.63 -21.78
C ALA A 609 6.83 -30.92 -20.63
N TYR A 610 7.22 -30.64 -19.38
CA TYR A 610 6.37 -30.82 -18.19
C TYR A 610 5.11 -29.93 -18.22
N LEU A 611 5.25 -28.69 -18.70
CA LEU A 611 4.13 -27.76 -18.89
C LEU A 611 3.23 -28.16 -20.07
N HIS A 612 3.82 -28.58 -21.19
CA HIS A 612 3.08 -29.09 -22.35
C HIS A 612 2.21 -30.31 -21.98
N GLN A 613 2.76 -31.28 -21.23
CA GLN A 613 2.02 -32.46 -20.73
C GLN A 613 0.87 -32.14 -19.75
N ARG A 614 0.75 -30.89 -19.28
CA ARG A 614 -0.27 -30.44 -18.32
C ARG A 614 -1.22 -29.39 -18.90
N ASP A 615 -1.31 -29.30 -20.24
CA ASP A 615 -2.08 -28.29 -20.98
C ASP A 615 -1.72 -26.84 -20.57
N ALA A 616 -0.49 -26.62 -20.11
CA ALA A 616 -0.01 -25.35 -19.54
C ALA A 616 0.92 -24.57 -20.49
N GLU A 617 0.88 -24.87 -21.80
CA GLU A 617 1.70 -24.22 -22.84
C GLU A 617 1.59 -22.69 -22.83
N ALA A 618 0.42 -22.13 -22.50
CA ALA A 618 0.23 -20.69 -22.47
C ALA A 618 1.15 -19.97 -21.44
N TRP A 619 1.76 -20.69 -20.50
CA TRP A 619 2.77 -20.18 -19.57
C TRP A 619 4.20 -20.16 -20.15
N THR A 620 4.48 -20.89 -21.24
CA THR A 620 5.78 -20.87 -21.93
C THR A 620 5.88 -19.77 -22.98
N ARG A 621 4.83 -18.98 -23.20
CA ARG A 621 4.83 -17.86 -24.17
C ARG A 621 6.05 -16.92 -24.10
N PRO A 622 6.56 -16.48 -22.91
CA PRO A 622 7.74 -15.62 -22.88
C PRO A 622 8.99 -16.27 -23.49
N TYR A 623 9.11 -17.60 -23.42
CA TYR A 623 10.19 -18.38 -24.02
C TYR A 623 10.05 -18.54 -25.54
N GLN A 624 8.84 -18.34 -26.09
CA GLN A 624 8.58 -18.33 -27.53
C GLN A 624 8.67 -16.91 -28.14
N GLU A 625 8.60 -15.87 -27.31
CA GLU A 625 8.41 -14.48 -27.76
C GLU A 625 9.59 -13.54 -27.46
N CYS A 626 10.38 -13.78 -26.41
CA CYS A 626 11.58 -13.00 -26.11
C CYS A 626 12.82 -13.55 -26.84
N GLU A 627 13.80 -12.69 -27.15
CA GLU A 627 15.00 -13.07 -27.92
C GLU A 627 15.97 -13.98 -27.16
N ARG A 628 15.99 -13.91 -25.82
CA ARG A 628 16.77 -14.81 -24.96
C ARG A 628 15.91 -15.24 -23.79
N ALA A 629 15.72 -16.54 -23.61
CA ALA A 629 14.91 -17.05 -22.52
C ALA A 629 15.38 -18.40 -21.94
N THR A 630 15.03 -18.63 -20.67
CA THR A 630 15.25 -19.88 -19.95
C THR A 630 14.02 -20.25 -19.11
N LEU A 631 13.81 -21.54 -18.82
CA LEU A 631 12.86 -21.99 -17.79
C LEU A 631 13.59 -22.66 -16.62
N HIS A 632 13.09 -22.44 -15.40
CA HIS A 632 13.69 -22.95 -14.17
C HIS A 632 12.67 -23.53 -13.19
N VAL A 633 13.08 -24.61 -12.50
CA VAL A 633 12.36 -25.22 -11.38
C VAL A 633 12.83 -24.57 -10.07
N VAL A 634 11.90 -23.96 -9.33
CA VAL A 634 12.22 -23.20 -8.10
C VAL A 634 11.16 -23.41 -7.03
N SER A 635 11.59 -23.42 -5.77
CA SER A 635 10.67 -23.16 -4.65
C SER A 635 11.21 -22.04 -3.77
N ALA A 636 10.44 -20.95 -3.66
CA ALA A 636 10.76 -19.83 -2.78
C ALA A 636 10.73 -20.23 -1.29
N THR A 637 9.86 -21.17 -0.91
CA THR A 637 9.66 -21.59 0.50
C THR A 637 10.24 -22.96 0.82
N GLY A 638 10.31 -23.89 -0.14
CA GLY A 638 10.65 -25.30 0.05
C GLY A 638 9.60 -26.11 0.83
N THR A 639 8.46 -25.49 1.14
CA THR A 639 7.39 -26.03 1.98
C THR A 639 6.07 -25.31 1.68
N ASP A 640 4.96 -26.04 1.82
CA ASP A 640 3.60 -25.51 1.79
C ASP A 640 3.13 -24.97 3.15
N ALA A 641 3.92 -25.18 4.20
CA ALA A 641 3.75 -24.66 5.55
C ALA A 641 5.04 -23.97 6.02
N VAL A 642 5.10 -22.64 5.88
CA VAL A 642 6.27 -21.79 6.23
C VAL A 642 6.59 -21.82 7.73
N GLU A 643 5.60 -22.14 8.56
CA GLU A 643 5.72 -22.31 10.01
C GLU A 643 6.64 -23.48 10.38
N ARG A 644 6.87 -24.41 9.45
CA ARG A 644 7.81 -25.54 9.60
C ARG A 644 9.26 -25.18 9.25
N GLY A 645 9.52 -23.91 8.92
CA GLY A 645 10.81 -23.37 8.52
C GLY A 645 11.00 -23.35 7.00
N VAL A 646 11.32 -22.16 6.48
CA VAL A 646 11.55 -21.91 5.06
C VAL A 646 12.92 -22.40 4.60
N ARG A 647 12.95 -23.17 3.50
CA ARG A 647 14.15 -23.73 2.87
C ARG A 647 14.09 -23.52 1.35
N PRO A 648 14.45 -22.33 0.85
CA PRO A 648 14.36 -22.03 -0.58
C PRO A 648 15.29 -22.94 -1.39
N LEU A 649 14.82 -23.38 -2.56
CA LEU A 649 15.55 -24.27 -3.46
C LEU A 649 15.71 -23.59 -4.83
N ARG A 650 16.95 -23.56 -5.35
CA ARG A 650 17.32 -23.03 -6.69
C ARG A 650 16.94 -21.56 -6.97
N VAL A 651 16.57 -20.78 -5.95
CA VAL A 651 16.03 -19.41 -6.13
C VAL A 651 16.97 -18.44 -6.88
N LEU A 652 18.29 -18.65 -6.87
CA LEU A 652 19.22 -17.79 -7.60
C LEU A 652 19.42 -18.17 -9.08
N ARG A 653 19.10 -19.41 -9.50
CA ARG A 653 19.28 -19.86 -10.90
C ARG A 653 18.66 -18.90 -11.94
N PRO A 654 17.37 -18.51 -11.86
CA PRO A 654 16.78 -17.56 -12.82
C PRO A 654 17.41 -16.16 -12.79
N LEU A 655 17.91 -15.71 -11.62
CA LEU A 655 18.56 -14.41 -11.51
C LEU A 655 19.95 -14.42 -12.17
N VAL A 656 20.74 -15.47 -11.94
CA VAL A 656 22.06 -15.65 -12.57
C VAL A 656 21.90 -15.85 -14.09
N ALA A 657 20.87 -16.57 -14.54
CA ALA A 657 20.57 -16.70 -15.96
C ALA A 657 20.24 -15.35 -16.62
N LEU A 658 19.45 -14.49 -15.97
CA LEU A 658 19.22 -13.12 -16.45
C LEU A 658 20.48 -12.26 -16.46
N MET A 659 21.34 -12.36 -15.44
CA MET A 659 22.63 -11.67 -15.41
C MET A 659 23.53 -12.06 -16.59
N ALA A 660 23.55 -13.34 -16.96
CA ALA A 660 24.23 -13.82 -18.17
C ALA A 660 23.58 -13.30 -19.46
N MET A 661 22.27 -13.52 -19.66
CA MET A 661 21.57 -13.12 -20.88
C MET A 661 21.62 -11.61 -21.15
N THR A 662 21.62 -10.78 -20.09
CA THR A 662 21.71 -9.31 -20.17
C THR A 662 23.15 -8.76 -20.14
N GLY A 663 24.16 -9.62 -20.24
CA GLY A 663 25.57 -9.23 -20.36
C GLY A 663 26.16 -8.58 -19.10
N LEU A 664 25.60 -8.86 -17.93
CA LEU A 664 26.25 -8.55 -16.64
C LEU A 664 27.34 -9.58 -16.32
N LEU A 665 27.19 -10.81 -16.82
CA LEU A 665 28.24 -11.83 -16.87
C LEU A 665 28.71 -11.97 -18.31
N THR A 666 30.02 -11.98 -18.52
CA THR A 666 30.65 -11.91 -19.86
C THR A 666 31.59 -13.07 -20.17
N SER A 667 31.64 -14.10 -19.31
CA SER A 667 32.32 -15.36 -19.62
C SER A 667 31.73 -16.01 -20.89
N ALA A 668 32.49 -16.90 -21.52
CA ALA A 668 32.01 -17.57 -22.74
C ALA A 668 30.70 -18.34 -22.48
N GLU A 669 30.62 -19.00 -21.34
CA GLU A 669 29.41 -19.70 -20.88
C GLU A 669 28.24 -18.71 -20.71
N ALA A 670 28.48 -17.52 -20.14
CA ALA A 670 27.42 -16.52 -20.00
C ALA A 670 26.91 -16.00 -21.36
N GLN A 671 27.77 -15.94 -22.38
CA GLN A 671 27.39 -15.52 -23.73
C GLN A 671 26.50 -16.55 -24.44
N ASP A 672 26.60 -17.83 -24.08
CA ASP A 672 25.78 -18.94 -24.61
C ASP A 672 24.49 -19.21 -23.79
N MET A 673 24.20 -18.41 -22.76
CA MET A 673 22.99 -18.60 -21.93
C MET A 673 21.70 -18.14 -22.63
N GLY A 674 20.64 -18.92 -22.49
CA GLY A 674 19.38 -18.69 -23.21
C GLY A 674 19.46 -19.15 -24.67
N ILE A 675 18.30 -19.42 -25.25
CA ILE A 675 18.13 -19.93 -26.63
C ILE A 675 17.90 -18.77 -27.60
#